data_AF-A0A672TLC7-F1
#
_entry.id   AF-A0A672TLC7-F1
#
_cell.length_a   1.000
_cell.length_b   1.000
_cell.length_c   1.000
_cell.angle_alpha   90.00
_cell.angle_beta   90.00
_cell.angle_gamma   90.00
#
_symmetry.space_group_name_H-M   'P 1'
#
loop_
_entity.id
_entity.type
_entity.pdbx_description
1 polymer ?
#
loop_
_entity_poly.entity_id
_entity_poly.type
_entity_poly.pdbx_seq_one_letter_code
_entity_poly.pdbx_strand_id
1 'polypeptide(L)'
;MIQGLQPGTEYTITINPIFGDVEGPVVSRKATTVASSTVQMLKVSEISINSALVSWDSVAGATGYRVAWGPTPEFFGKDRPHQLALNKSTTAYKLRNLAYDTEYVISLYVLFGSMEGPGITTSARTSPLGYVSNFKVMSHTSTSLSIGWSATAAATKFKVTWSPVGAEKENQVAKTQYLSSKVLTYRIDHLLPNTLYKVSVQAVFSKTEGPEVTLTHRTASSGDFNPIRTIQDLRIIDTGINSLKLSWKRLPGVTHYKISWVPFNGGLETSQLVAAETDSFTIPKLKESTTYTICMSAVIRGMEGSPTLLTAKTLDLPKVTEFTVQEAAETSVLLAWRAVPGASMYLLTWRLSSASDLSQELLSAASRSYRVMGLSAKEMYLFSIRPVFGDTEGPETALFGQTVGPHRDSPAPTTPVISTELDMMRSTSVSPSNVGTTPLLLPTSTKLPPTPEAPLSATDVSALLTTVPGPICGKLKADIGFLVDESSSIGQSNFNKVKDFLFRIVSYFPKIGPEGTQVAVAQYNEEPRAAFYFNQHRDRNSALKAIKELRYTGGNTRTGRGITYMLKELFQSSKGMRPDFPHMMVLVTDGQSQDDVLPPARVAHALGIRIIAVGVSGADPIELNSILLQQNLQNVFYVSTFDDFPHILRELIEVICSDPQPSGAQLPSGEVARHEADKQLPFGDIENKPHIPDPSSAEPQIQREEKACGPWCLKVRISSLMTAQGTTFQRNIDH
;
A
#
# COMPACT_ATOMS: atom_id res chain seq x y z
N MET A 1 -4.39 -43.54 23.84
CA MET A 1 -4.89 -42.86 22.62
C MET A 1 -4.35 -43.65 21.44
N ILE A 2 -5.21 -44.07 20.50
CA ILE A 2 -4.76 -44.82 19.31
C ILE A 2 -4.34 -43.79 18.24
N GLN A 3 -3.22 -44.04 17.57
CA GLN A 3 -2.64 -43.16 16.54
C GLN A 3 -2.41 -43.95 15.24
N GLY A 4 -2.17 -43.26 14.12
CA GLY A 4 -1.91 -43.91 12.82
C GLY A 4 -3.14 -44.50 12.10
N LEU A 5 -4.36 -44.17 12.55
CA LEU A 5 -5.60 -44.61 11.91
C LEU A 5 -5.85 -43.85 10.60
N GLN A 6 -6.31 -44.55 9.56
CA GLN A 6 -6.70 -43.94 8.29
C GLN A 6 -8.06 -43.23 8.42
N PRO A 7 -8.30 -42.10 7.74
CA PRO A 7 -9.62 -41.44 7.70
C PRO A 7 -10.71 -42.30 7.03
N GLY A 8 -11.98 -42.05 7.35
CA GLY A 8 -13.15 -42.70 6.74
C GLY A 8 -13.26 -44.21 6.92
N THR A 9 -12.45 -44.80 7.81
CA THR A 9 -12.21 -46.24 7.91
C THR A 9 -12.85 -46.79 9.19
N GLU A 10 -13.60 -47.88 9.09
CA GLU A 10 -14.15 -48.57 10.26
C GLU A 10 -13.07 -49.41 10.95
N TYR A 11 -12.86 -49.14 12.24
CA TYR A 11 -11.99 -49.95 13.09
C TYR A 11 -12.82 -50.67 14.15
N THR A 12 -12.51 -51.95 14.39
CA THR A 12 -13.01 -52.67 15.56
C THR A 12 -12.00 -52.50 16.69
N ILE A 13 -12.38 -51.79 17.74
CA ILE A 13 -11.57 -51.57 18.94
C ILE A 13 -11.93 -52.66 19.95
N THR A 14 -10.98 -53.51 20.29
CA THR A 14 -11.12 -54.57 21.29
C THR A 14 -10.33 -54.20 22.54
N ILE A 15 -10.98 -54.24 23.70
CA ILE A 15 -10.37 -54.00 25.01
C ILE A 15 -10.42 -55.31 25.81
N ASN A 16 -9.26 -55.85 26.15
CA ASN A 16 -9.11 -56.95 27.09
C ASN A 16 -8.62 -56.40 28.45
N PRO A 17 -9.45 -56.35 29.50
CA PRO A 17 -9.04 -55.83 30.81
C PRO A 17 -8.33 -56.92 31.61
N ILE A 18 -7.07 -56.69 32.00
CA ILE A 18 -6.27 -57.66 32.76
C ILE A 18 -6.20 -57.24 34.24
N PHE A 19 -6.48 -58.17 35.15
CA PHE A 19 -6.50 -57.97 36.60
C PHE A 19 -5.50 -58.90 37.28
N GLY A 20 -4.25 -58.44 37.45
CA GLY A 20 -3.15 -59.30 37.87
C GLY A 20 -2.86 -60.35 36.79
N ASP A 21 -2.93 -61.63 37.15
CA ASP A 21 -2.70 -62.76 36.24
C ASP A 21 -3.98 -63.25 35.52
N VAL A 22 -5.12 -62.56 35.70
CA VAL A 22 -6.43 -62.98 35.19
C VAL A 22 -6.93 -62.02 34.12
N GLU A 23 -7.21 -62.53 32.92
CA GLU A 23 -7.92 -61.79 31.88
C GLU A 23 -9.42 -61.71 32.20
N GLY A 24 -9.99 -60.50 32.12
CA GLY A 24 -11.40 -60.23 32.33
C GLY A 24 -12.23 -60.29 31.03
N PRO A 25 -13.52 -59.93 31.09
CA PRO A 25 -14.41 -60.01 29.92
C PRO A 25 -13.99 -59.00 28.83
N VAL A 26 -13.63 -59.52 27.67
CA VAL A 26 -13.24 -58.74 26.48
C VAL A 26 -14.44 -57.94 25.94
N VAL A 27 -14.23 -56.65 25.69
CA VAL A 27 -15.25 -55.75 25.12
C VAL A 27 -14.79 -55.21 23.77
N SER A 28 -15.55 -55.52 22.71
CA SER A 28 -15.28 -55.05 21.34
C SER A 28 -16.34 -54.05 20.88
N ARG A 29 -15.91 -52.95 20.24
CA ARG A 29 -16.81 -51.95 19.64
C ARG A 29 -16.27 -51.44 18.31
N LYS A 30 -17.13 -51.36 17.30
CA LYS A 30 -16.85 -50.71 16.02
C LYS A 30 -16.87 -49.18 16.17
N ALA A 31 -15.94 -48.50 15.53
CA ALA A 31 -15.86 -47.04 15.45
C ALA A 31 -15.24 -46.62 14.10
N THR A 32 -15.95 -45.78 13.36
CA THR A 32 -15.47 -45.25 12.06
C THR A 32 -14.77 -43.93 12.27
N THR A 33 -13.56 -43.79 11.73
CA THR A 33 -12.86 -42.49 11.69
C THR A 33 -13.58 -41.53 10.74
N VAL A 34 -13.51 -40.23 11.02
CA VAL A 34 -14.15 -39.22 10.15
C VAL A 34 -13.57 -39.31 8.74
N ALA A 35 -14.42 -39.35 7.72
CA ALA A 35 -14.00 -39.31 6.32
C ALA A 35 -13.33 -37.97 6.02
N SER A 36 -12.17 -38.02 5.33
CA SER A 36 -11.23 -36.93 5.03
C SER A 36 -11.69 -35.53 5.48
N SER A 37 -11.20 -35.08 6.63
CA SER A 37 -11.58 -33.83 7.28
C SER A 37 -10.91 -32.60 6.66
N THR A 38 -10.91 -32.52 5.33
CA THR A 38 -10.51 -31.33 4.57
C THR A 38 -11.54 -30.22 4.69
N VAL A 39 -11.07 -28.98 4.69
CA VAL A 39 -11.93 -27.81 4.48
C VAL A 39 -12.45 -27.85 3.04
N GLN A 40 -13.77 -27.84 2.85
CA GLN A 40 -14.40 -27.93 1.54
C GLN A 40 -14.31 -26.62 0.73
N MET A 41 -14.28 -25.47 1.41
CA MET A 41 -14.17 -24.17 0.77
C MET A 41 -13.19 -23.25 1.51
N LEU A 42 -12.20 -22.72 0.80
CA LEU A 42 -11.34 -21.62 1.24
C LEU A 42 -11.59 -20.42 0.32
N LYS A 43 -12.07 -19.32 0.88
CA LYS A 43 -12.47 -18.13 0.12
C LYS A 43 -11.68 -16.90 0.56
N VAL A 44 -11.15 -16.17 -0.41
CA VAL A 44 -10.55 -14.84 -0.18
C VAL A 44 -11.53 -13.75 -0.61
N SER A 45 -11.60 -12.68 0.19
CA SER A 45 -12.53 -11.57 0.06
C SER A 45 -11.94 -10.30 0.69
N GLU A 46 -12.65 -9.16 0.64
CA GLU A 46 -12.17 -7.86 1.17
C GLU A 46 -10.71 -7.50 0.80
N ILE A 47 -10.29 -7.86 -0.41
CA ILE A 47 -8.92 -7.63 -0.88
C ILE A 47 -8.70 -6.11 -0.98
N SER A 48 -7.62 -5.63 -0.35
CA SER A 48 -7.13 -4.27 -0.44
C SER A 48 -5.68 -4.25 -0.94
N ILE A 49 -5.09 -3.06 -0.97
CA ILE A 49 -3.66 -2.83 -1.21
C ILE A 49 -2.71 -3.51 -0.19
N ASN A 50 -3.20 -3.96 0.97
CA ASN A 50 -2.35 -4.45 2.05
C ASN A 50 -3.01 -5.46 3.00
N SER A 51 -4.21 -5.93 2.68
CA SER A 51 -5.00 -6.85 3.51
C SER A 51 -5.93 -7.71 2.66
N ALA A 52 -6.32 -8.87 3.18
CA ALA A 52 -7.34 -9.73 2.58
C ALA A 52 -8.06 -10.52 3.69
N LEU A 53 -9.37 -10.68 3.57
CA LEU A 53 -10.18 -11.52 4.46
C LEU A 53 -10.25 -12.94 3.90
N VAL A 54 -9.67 -13.89 4.62
CA VAL A 54 -9.70 -15.32 4.32
C VAL A 54 -10.80 -15.95 5.17
N SER A 55 -11.63 -16.82 4.59
CA SER A 55 -12.77 -17.48 5.25
C SER A 55 -12.95 -18.93 4.80
N TRP A 56 -13.47 -19.77 5.69
CA TRP A 56 -13.64 -21.21 5.51
C TRP A 56 -14.75 -21.80 6.37
N ASP A 57 -15.26 -22.97 5.97
CA ASP A 57 -16.26 -23.71 6.73
C ASP A 57 -15.67 -24.41 7.97
N SER A 58 -16.47 -24.53 9.03
CA SER A 58 -16.04 -25.19 10.27
C SER A 58 -15.96 -26.71 10.12
N VAL A 59 -14.78 -27.29 10.38
CA VAL A 59 -14.55 -28.74 10.26
C VAL A 59 -14.86 -29.47 11.57
N ALA A 60 -15.68 -30.52 11.48
CA ALA A 60 -16.05 -31.34 12.62
C ALA A 60 -14.83 -32.04 13.25
N GLY A 61 -14.72 -32.00 14.58
CA GLY A 61 -13.61 -32.60 15.33
C GLY A 61 -12.30 -31.80 15.34
N ALA A 62 -12.21 -30.67 14.62
CA ALA A 62 -11.01 -29.83 14.60
C ALA A 62 -10.71 -29.24 15.99
N THR A 63 -9.45 -29.31 16.43
CA THR A 63 -8.97 -28.62 17.64
C THR A 63 -8.51 -27.19 17.34
N GLY A 64 -8.20 -26.90 16.07
CA GLY A 64 -7.82 -25.59 15.57
C GLY A 64 -7.56 -25.62 14.07
N TYR A 65 -7.02 -24.52 13.56
CA TYR A 65 -6.57 -24.38 12.18
C TYR A 65 -5.17 -23.74 12.15
N ARG A 66 -4.45 -23.85 11.03
CA ARG A 66 -3.26 -23.03 10.77
C ARG A 66 -3.37 -22.38 9.39
N VAL A 67 -3.31 -21.06 9.34
CA VAL A 67 -3.22 -20.30 8.08
C VAL A 67 -1.74 -20.04 7.79
N ALA A 68 -1.32 -20.25 6.55
CA ALA A 68 0.00 -19.89 6.04
C ALA A 68 -0.13 -19.01 4.79
N TRP A 69 0.74 -18.02 4.61
CA TRP A 69 0.72 -17.17 3.41
C TRP A 69 2.10 -16.62 3.02
N GLY A 70 2.31 -16.40 1.72
CA GLY A 70 3.54 -15.82 1.17
C GLY A 70 3.37 -15.36 -0.29
N PRO A 71 4.19 -14.40 -0.76
CA PRO A 71 4.14 -13.93 -2.15
C PRO A 71 4.78 -14.96 -3.09
N THR A 72 3.99 -15.47 -4.05
CA THR A 72 4.32 -16.49 -5.08
C THR A 72 5.07 -17.78 -4.62
N PRO A 73 5.10 -18.86 -5.44
CA PRO A 73 5.85 -20.07 -5.10
C PRO A 73 7.39 -19.90 -5.10
N GLU A 74 7.90 -18.86 -5.75
CA GLU A 74 9.35 -18.60 -5.90
C GLU A 74 10.04 -18.31 -4.56
N PHE A 75 9.29 -17.86 -3.54
CA PHE A 75 9.81 -17.55 -2.21
C PHE A 75 10.04 -18.79 -1.31
N PHE A 76 9.57 -19.98 -1.67
CA PHE A 76 9.69 -21.20 -0.83
C PHE A 76 11.12 -21.60 -0.46
N GLY A 77 12.16 -21.03 -1.10
CA GLY A 77 13.57 -21.28 -0.81
C GLY A 77 14.32 -20.19 -0.02
N LYS A 78 13.72 -19.03 0.30
CA LYS A 78 14.44 -17.90 0.94
C LYS A 78 13.77 -17.30 2.17
N ASP A 79 12.47 -17.05 2.12
CA ASP A 79 11.71 -16.56 3.28
C ASP A 79 10.71 -17.62 3.74
N ARG A 80 10.59 -17.80 5.06
CA ARG A 80 9.55 -18.69 5.59
C ARG A 80 8.18 -18.03 5.35
N PRO A 81 7.19 -18.74 4.77
CA PRO A 81 5.84 -18.19 4.67
C PRO A 81 5.33 -17.84 6.07
N HIS A 82 4.59 -16.75 6.18
CA HIS A 82 4.00 -16.34 7.45
C HIS A 82 2.98 -17.40 7.88
N GLN A 83 3.02 -17.84 9.13
CA GLN A 83 2.09 -18.85 9.65
C GLN A 83 1.44 -18.40 10.95
N LEU A 84 0.17 -18.75 11.14
CA LEU A 84 -0.59 -18.46 12.35
C LEU A 84 -1.52 -19.62 12.70
N ALA A 85 -1.37 -20.16 13.90
CA ALA A 85 -2.32 -21.10 14.50
C ALA A 85 -3.55 -20.35 15.04
N LEU A 86 -4.73 -20.92 14.85
CA LEU A 86 -6.04 -20.35 15.16
C LEU A 86 -6.90 -21.36 15.92
N ASN A 87 -7.78 -20.85 16.79
CA ASN A 87 -8.68 -21.67 17.61
C ASN A 87 -9.76 -22.37 16.76
N LYS A 88 -10.30 -23.49 17.24
CA LYS A 88 -11.38 -24.25 16.56
C LYS A 88 -12.62 -23.44 16.16
N SER A 89 -12.87 -22.32 16.85
CA SER A 89 -14.00 -21.41 16.61
C SER A 89 -13.74 -20.35 15.55
N THR A 90 -12.52 -20.25 15.02
CA THR A 90 -12.15 -19.26 14.01
C THR A 90 -12.38 -19.82 12.62
N THR A 91 -13.36 -19.27 11.90
CA THR A 91 -13.72 -19.59 10.50
C THR A 91 -13.37 -18.47 9.52
N ALA A 92 -12.83 -17.36 10.00
CA ALA A 92 -12.33 -16.27 9.16
C ALA A 92 -11.16 -15.53 9.84
N TYR A 93 -10.22 -15.05 9.04
CA TYR A 93 -9.07 -14.28 9.51
C TYR A 93 -8.64 -13.23 8.47
N LYS A 94 -8.36 -12.00 8.92
CA LYS A 94 -7.93 -10.91 8.03
C LYS A 94 -6.41 -10.80 8.03
N LEU A 95 -5.79 -11.21 6.93
CA LEU A 95 -4.39 -10.97 6.62
C LEU A 95 -4.12 -9.46 6.56
N ARG A 96 -2.93 -9.03 6.99
CA ARG A 96 -2.52 -7.61 7.07
C ARG A 96 -1.05 -7.49 6.69
N ASN A 97 -0.61 -6.27 6.42
CA ASN A 97 0.75 -5.92 6.05
C ASN A 97 1.24 -6.68 4.81
N LEU A 98 0.31 -7.01 3.91
CA LEU A 98 0.63 -7.56 2.59
C LEU A 98 1.23 -6.44 1.73
N ALA A 99 2.13 -6.80 0.82
CA ALA A 99 2.57 -5.91 -0.26
C ALA A 99 1.40 -5.65 -1.23
N TYR A 100 1.41 -4.49 -1.90
CA TYR A 100 0.42 -4.13 -2.93
C TYR A 100 0.74 -4.80 -4.28
N ASP A 101 -0.27 -4.92 -5.14
CA ASP A 101 -0.17 -5.55 -6.47
C ASP A 101 0.51 -6.94 -6.52
N THR A 102 0.54 -7.65 -5.39
CA THR A 102 1.37 -8.85 -5.18
C THR A 102 0.49 -10.07 -5.04
N GLU A 103 0.80 -11.15 -5.76
CA GLU A 103 0.08 -12.41 -5.65
C GLU A 103 0.54 -13.25 -4.45
N TYR A 104 -0.37 -13.41 -3.49
CA TYR A 104 -0.17 -14.26 -2.31
C TYR A 104 -0.77 -15.64 -2.52
N VAL A 105 0.04 -16.67 -2.27
CA VAL A 105 -0.44 -18.03 -2.03
C VAL A 105 -0.86 -18.13 -0.57
N ILE A 106 -2.04 -18.70 -0.31
CA ILE A 106 -2.67 -18.78 1.02
C ILE A 106 -3.12 -20.23 1.25
N SER A 107 -2.55 -20.88 2.26
CA SER A 107 -2.86 -22.25 2.67
C SER A 107 -3.55 -22.30 4.03
N LEU A 108 -4.48 -23.22 4.21
CA LEU A 108 -5.21 -23.48 5.45
C LEU A 108 -5.17 -24.96 5.79
N TYR A 109 -4.57 -25.29 6.93
CA TYR A 109 -4.47 -26.64 7.49
C TYR A 109 -5.44 -26.81 8.66
N VAL A 110 -6.00 -28.00 8.83
CA VAL A 110 -6.86 -28.34 9.98
C VAL A 110 -6.03 -29.07 11.03
N LEU A 111 -6.21 -28.74 12.31
CA LEU A 111 -5.44 -29.32 13.41
C LEU A 111 -6.29 -30.31 14.20
N PHE A 112 -5.73 -31.48 14.51
CA PHE A 112 -6.33 -32.57 15.28
C PHE A 112 -5.40 -32.96 16.42
N GLY A 113 -5.46 -32.20 17.51
CA GLY A 113 -4.48 -32.25 18.59
C GLY A 113 -3.11 -31.79 18.10
N SER A 114 -2.11 -32.66 18.20
CA SER A 114 -0.76 -32.44 17.67
C SER A 114 -0.59 -32.84 16.20
N MET A 115 -1.61 -33.42 15.56
CA MET A 115 -1.56 -33.82 14.15
C MET A 115 -2.14 -32.74 13.24
N GLU A 116 -1.59 -32.66 12.04
CA GLU A 116 -1.98 -31.73 10.98
C GLU A 116 -2.67 -32.51 9.86
N GLY A 117 -3.89 -32.09 9.49
CA GLY A 117 -4.61 -32.62 8.34
C GLY A 117 -4.18 -31.95 7.03
N PRO A 118 -4.46 -32.59 5.87
CA PRO A 118 -4.16 -32.03 4.55
C PRO A 118 -4.76 -30.62 4.39
N GLY A 119 -3.93 -29.69 3.91
CA GLY A 119 -4.30 -28.28 3.76
C GLY A 119 -4.92 -27.95 2.41
N ILE A 120 -5.93 -27.09 2.41
CA ILE A 120 -6.47 -26.46 1.20
C ILE A 120 -5.68 -25.18 0.90
N THR A 121 -5.43 -24.88 -0.38
CA THR A 121 -4.65 -23.70 -0.80
C THR A 121 -5.36 -22.93 -1.91
N THR A 122 -5.20 -21.61 -1.93
CA THR A 122 -5.75 -20.68 -2.92
C THR A 122 -4.75 -19.55 -3.18
N SER A 123 -4.95 -18.73 -4.22
CA SER A 123 -4.17 -17.50 -4.43
C SER A 123 -5.05 -16.25 -4.52
N ALA A 124 -4.46 -15.10 -4.18
CA ALA A 124 -5.09 -13.81 -4.32
C ALA A 124 -4.04 -12.70 -4.52
N ARG A 125 -4.21 -11.91 -5.58
CA ARG A 125 -3.41 -10.68 -5.82
C ARG A 125 -4.02 -9.51 -5.05
N THR A 126 -3.21 -8.84 -4.23
CA THR A 126 -3.59 -7.59 -3.55
C THR A 126 -3.84 -6.48 -4.57
N SER A 127 -4.61 -5.46 -4.19
CA SER A 127 -4.87 -4.32 -5.09
C SER A 127 -3.57 -3.54 -5.37
N PRO A 128 -3.38 -2.98 -6.57
CA PRO A 128 -2.35 -1.97 -6.80
C PRO A 128 -2.69 -0.66 -6.06
N LEU A 129 -1.67 0.15 -5.79
CA LEU A 129 -1.85 1.49 -5.19
C LEU A 129 -2.74 2.35 -6.10
N GLY A 130 -3.75 3.00 -5.50
CA GLY A 130 -4.64 3.88 -6.24
C GLY A 130 -3.93 5.13 -6.76
N TYR A 131 -4.24 5.52 -7.99
CA TYR A 131 -3.76 6.76 -8.59
C TYR A 131 -4.73 7.93 -8.34
N VAL A 132 -4.22 9.15 -8.47
CA VAL A 132 -5.04 10.37 -8.46
C VAL A 132 -5.77 10.51 -9.81
N SER A 133 -7.00 11.01 -9.83
CA SER A 133 -7.79 11.20 -11.07
C SER A 133 -8.43 12.58 -11.15
N ASN A 134 -8.86 12.98 -12.36
CA ASN A 134 -9.48 14.29 -12.63
C ASN A 134 -8.58 15.48 -12.21
N PHE A 135 -7.26 15.30 -12.28
CA PHE A 135 -6.27 16.28 -11.85
C PHE A 135 -6.17 17.42 -12.89
N LYS A 136 -6.34 18.67 -12.47
CA LYS A 136 -6.45 19.81 -13.39
C LYS A 136 -6.12 21.14 -12.75
N VAL A 137 -5.73 22.10 -13.59
CA VAL A 137 -5.65 23.52 -13.22
C VAL A 137 -7.03 24.15 -13.31
N MET A 138 -7.60 24.50 -12.16
CA MET A 138 -8.91 25.14 -12.05
C MET A 138 -8.84 26.63 -12.42
N SER A 139 -7.77 27.31 -12.01
CA SER A 139 -7.46 28.69 -12.40
C SER A 139 -5.98 28.99 -12.22
N HIS A 140 -5.47 30.03 -12.88
CA HIS A 140 -4.10 30.48 -12.77
C HIS A 140 -4.03 32.01 -12.81
N THR A 141 -2.93 32.56 -12.30
CA THR A 141 -2.53 33.95 -12.51
C THR A 141 -1.08 33.99 -13.01
N SER A 142 -0.43 35.15 -13.00
CA SER A 142 1.02 35.26 -13.20
C SER A 142 1.83 34.71 -12.01
N THR A 143 1.24 34.60 -10.82
CA THR A 143 1.97 34.24 -9.58
C THR A 143 1.35 33.10 -8.78
N SER A 144 0.27 32.48 -9.26
CA SER A 144 -0.43 31.40 -8.55
C SER A 144 -1.09 30.38 -9.48
N LEU A 145 -1.23 29.15 -8.99
CA LEU A 145 -1.95 28.04 -9.63
C LEU A 145 -2.95 27.44 -8.64
N SER A 146 -4.24 27.42 -8.98
CA SER A 146 -5.25 26.66 -8.28
C SER A 146 -5.46 25.32 -8.99
N ILE A 147 -5.22 24.23 -8.28
CA ILE A 147 -5.30 22.85 -8.79
C ILE A 147 -6.37 22.07 -8.02
N GLY A 148 -6.94 21.04 -8.65
CA GLY A 148 -7.88 20.13 -8.00
C GLY A 148 -7.90 18.74 -8.63
N TRP A 149 -8.41 17.77 -7.88
CA TRP A 149 -8.45 16.34 -8.24
C TRP A 149 -9.65 15.63 -7.58
N SER A 150 -9.90 14.37 -7.97
CA SER A 150 -10.90 13.49 -7.34
C SER A 150 -10.31 12.73 -6.15
N ALA A 151 -11.15 12.38 -5.17
CA ALA A 151 -10.76 11.55 -4.04
C ALA A 151 -10.28 10.15 -4.48
N THR A 152 -9.24 9.63 -3.83
CA THR A 152 -8.69 8.28 -4.08
C THR A 152 -9.06 7.37 -2.91
N ALA A 153 -9.72 6.24 -3.18
CA ALA A 153 -10.16 5.31 -2.15
C ALA A 153 -8.95 4.77 -1.34
N ALA A 154 -9.11 4.66 -0.01
CA ALA A 154 -8.08 4.27 0.95
C ALA A 154 -6.83 5.19 1.07
N ALA A 155 -6.79 6.34 0.38
CA ALA A 155 -5.74 7.34 0.60
C ALA A 155 -5.90 8.02 1.97
N THR A 156 -4.80 8.17 2.72
CA THR A 156 -4.77 8.83 4.03
C THR A 156 -4.35 10.30 3.92
N LYS A 157 -3.40 10.59 3.03
CA LYS A 157 -2.85 11.93 2.75
C LYS A 157 -2.69 12.08 1.23
N PHE A 158 -2.60 13.30 0.71
CA PHE A 158 -2.10 13.58 -0.64
C PHE A 158 -0.75 14.31 -0.52
N LYS A 159 0.16 14.06 -1.47
CA LYS A 159 1.43 14.77 -1.60
C LYS A 159 1.39 15.54 -2.91
N VAL A 160 1.57 16.86 -2.85
CA VAL A 160 1.62 17.76 -4.00
C VAL A 160 3.06 18.27 -4.14
N THR A 161 3.64 18.15 -5.33
CA THR A 161 5.02 18.59 -5.63
C THR A 161 5.01 19.57 -6.79
N TRP A 162 5.84 20.61 -6.77
CA TRP A 162 5.98 21.54 -7.90
C TRP A 162 7.40 22.11 -8.06
N SER A 163 7.82 22.27 -9.32
CA SER A 163 9.11 22.85 -9.71
C SER A 163 9.02 23.54 -11.08
N PRO A 164 9.90 24.52 -11.39
CA PRO A 164 10.04 25.02 -12.76
C PRO A 164 10.56 23.93 -13.69
N VAL A 165 10.03 23.82 -14.90
CA VAL A 165 10.57 22.92 -15.93
C VAL A 165 11.92 23.45 -16.40
N GLY A 166 12.96 22.62 -16.31
CA GLY A 166 14.35 23.01 -16.56
C GLY A 166 15.16 23.37 -15.32
N ALA A 167 14.56 23.32 -14.12
CA ALA A 167 15.22 23.57 -12.83
C ALA A 167 16.38 22.61 -12.50
N GLU A 168 16.60 21.54 -13.26
CA GLU A 168 17.74 20.61 -13.10
C GLU A 168 19.13 21.25 -13.32
N LYS A 169 19.18 22.53 -13.77
CA LYS A 169 20.42 23.28 -14.03
C LYS A 169 20.70 24.43 -13.05
N GLU A 170 19.80 24.67 -12.09
CA GLU A 170 19.96 25.68 -11.03
C GLU A 170 19.54 25.08 -9.68
N ASN A 171 19.89 25.70 -8.55
CA ASN A 171 19.54 25.19 -7.21
C ASN A 171 18.04 25.38 -6.83
N GLN A 172 17.13 25.34 -7.80
CA GLN A 172 15.68 25.52 -7.58
C GLN A 172 15.01 24.18 -7.19
N VAL A 173 15.18 23.81 -5.92
CA VAL A 173 14.61 22.58 -5.31
C VAL A 173 13.09 22.51 -5.48
N ALA A 174 12.58 21.32 -5.84
CA ALA A 174 11.14 21.06 -5.96
C ALA A 174 10.43 21.22 -4.60
N LYS A 175 9.41 22.08 -4.56
CA LYS A 175 8.61 22.33 -3.35
C LYS A 175 7.58 21.21 -3.19
N THR A 176 7.38 20.74 -1.96
CA THR A 176 6.47 19.63 -1.64
C THR A 176 5.55 20.02 -0.48
N GLN A 177 4.26 19.71 -0.60
CA GLN A 177 3.25 19.89 0.45
C GLN A 177 2.48 18.59 0.68
N TYR A 178 2.29 18.21 1.94
CA TYR A 178 1.35 17.14 2.32
C TYR A 178 0.00 17.74 2.72
N LEU A 179 -1.09 17.08 2.31
CA LEU A 179 -2.48 17.49 2.51
C LEU A 179 -3.27 16.30 3.07
N SER A 180 -4.36 16.55 3.82
CA SER A 180 -5.23 15.45 4.26
C SER A 180 -6.05 14.88 3.09
N SER A 181 -6.50 13.63 3.17
CA SER A 181 -7.33 13.01 2.13
C SER A 181 -8.71 13.66 1.90
N LYS A 182 -9.11 14.60 2.76
CA LYS A 182 -10.30 15.46 2.56
C LYS A 182 -10.05 16.66 1.64
N VAL A 183 -8.79 17.05 1.43
CA VAL A 183 -8.41 18.17 0.57
C VAL A 183 -8.31 17.68 -0.87
N LEU A 184 -9.20 18.18 -1.72
CA LEU A 184 -9.31 17.85 -3.15
C LEU A 184 -8.96 19.03 -4.08
N THR A 185 -8.64 20.18 -3.49
CA THR A 185 -8.22 21.41 -4.17
C THR A 185 -7.13 22.09 -3.37
N TYR A 186 -6.10 22.59 -4.05
CA TYR A 186 -4.98 23.30 -3.42
C TYR A 186 -4.57 24.50 -4.26
N ARG A 187 -4.07 25.54 -3.59
CA ARG A 187 -3.58 26.76 -4.23
C ARG A 187 -2.08 26.88 -3.97
N ILE A 188 -1.33 26.98 -5.04
CA ILE A 188 0.10 27.22 -5.04
C ILE A 188 0.29 28.71 -5.34
N ASP A 189 0.90 29.45 -4.41
CA ASP A 189 1.22 30.89 -4.55
C ASP A 189 2.73 31.13 -4.63
N HIS A 190 3.13 32.38 -4.89
CA HIS A 190 4.53 32.83 -5.01
C HIS A 190 5.30 32.10 -6.13
N LEU A 191 4.63 31.93 -7.27
CA LEU A 191 5.20 31.44 -8.52
C LEU A 191 5.74 32.59 -9.38
N LEU A 192 6.64 32.26 -10.30
CA LEU A 192 7.20 33.22 -11.27
C LEU A 192 6.25 33.40 -12.46
N PRO A 193 6.06 34.63 -13.00
CA PRO A 193 5.30 34.88 -14.24
C PRO A 193 5.90 34.19 -15.48
N ASN A 194 5.05 33.91 -16.48
CA ASN A 194 5.41 33.31 -17.77
C ASN A 194 6.29 32.03 -17.67
N THR A 195 6.24 31.34 -16.54
CA THR A 195 7.14 30.24 -16.20
C THR A 195 6.39 28.92 -16.30
N LEU A 196 7.00 27.93 -16.98
CA LEU A 196 6.46 26.58 -17.10
C LEU A 196 6.79 25.78 -15.83
N TYR A 197 5.78 25.30 -15.13
CA TYR A 197 5.91 24.46 -13.94
C TYR A 197 5.53 23.00 -14.24
N LYS A 198 6.31 22.05 -13.71
CA LYS A 198 5.87 20.67 -13.45
C LYS A 198 5.13 20.72 -12.12
N VAL A 199 3.88 20.25 -12.10
CA VAL A 199 3.09 20.07 -10.87
C VAL A 199 2.61 18.63 -10.83
N SER A 200 2.76 17.96 -9.70
CA SER A 200 2.35 16.57 -9.55
C SER A 200 1.62 16.30 -8.24
N VAL A 201 0.80 15.24 -8.23
CA VAL A 201 0.08 14.77 -7.05
C VAL A 201 0.19 13.25 -6.93
N GLN A 202 0.47 12.79 -5.72
CA GLN A 202 0.45 11.38 -5.32
C GLN A 202 -0.60 11.17 -4.22
N ALA A 203 -1.37 10.09 -4.31
CA ALA A 203 -2.16 9.58 -3.18
C ALA A 203 -1.24 8.81 -2.23
N VAL A 204 -1.31 9.07 -0.92
CA VAL A 204 -0.46 8.39 0.08
C VAL A 204 -1.31 7.39 0.86
N PHE A 205 -0.81 6.16 0.98
CA PHE A 205 -1.51 5.00 1.55
C PHE A 205 -0.80 4.55 2.83
N SER A 206 -1.21 5.11 3.96
CA SER A 206 -0.54 4.91 5.25
C SER A 206 0.93 5.36 5.21
N LYS A 207 1.87 4.45 4.92
CA LYS A 207 3.32 4.71 4.82
C LYS A 207 3.87 4.68 3.39
N THR A 208 3.05 4.29 2.40
CA THR A 208 3.49 4.10 1.01
C THR A 208 2.97 5.24 0.14
N GLU A 209 3.85 5.92 -0.59
CA GLU A 209 3.43 6.85 -1.62
C GLU A 209 2.91 6.10 -2.85
N GLY A 210 1.75 6.51 -3.34
CA GLY A 210 1.18 6.02 -4.59
C GLY A 210 1.81 6.66 -5.84
N PRO A 211 1.34 6.24 -7.03
CA PRO A 211 1.95 6.64 -8.30
C PRO A 211 1.81 8.14 -8.58
N GLU A 212 2.87 8.78 -9.13
CA GLU A 212 2.91 10.23 -9.41
C GLU A 212 2.06 10.59 -10.64
N VAL A 213 1.07 11.47 -10.46
CA VAL A 213 0.31 12.06 -11.57
C VAL A 213 0.86 13.45 -11.85
N THR A 214 1.53 13.65 -12.98
CA THR A 214 2.16 14.92 -13.38
C THR A 214 1.32 15.67 -14.42
N LEU A 215 1.25 16.99 -14.28
CA LEU A 215 0.74 17.95 -15.27
C LEU A 215 1.75 19.10 -15.43
N THR A 216 1.92 19.61 -16.64
CA THR A 216 2.72 20.82 -16.91
C THR A 216 1.82 22.02 -17.21
N HIS A 217 2.16 23.19 -16.67
CA HIS A 217 1.37 24.41 -16.86
C HIS A 217 2.24 25.67 -16.84
N ARG A 218 1.95 26.64 -17.70
CA ARG A 218 2.66 27.92 -17.75
C ARG A 218 1.84 29.00 -17.05
N THR A 219 2.41 29.68 -16.06
CA THR A 219 1.79 30.86 -15.42
C THR A 219 1.59 31.99 -16.43
N ALA A 220 0.60 32.85 -16.20
CA ALA A 220 0.31 33.96 -17.12
C ALA A 220 1.46 34.98 -17.20
N SER A 221 1.50 35.78 -18.26
CA SER A 221 2.27 37.02 -18.27
C SER A 221 1.62 38.04 -17.32
N SER A 222 2.40 38.97 -16.78
CA SER A 222 1.92 40.01 -15.84
C SER A 222 0.96 41.05 -16.46
N GLY A 223 0.58 40.90 -17.74
CA GLY A 223 -0.37 41.77 -18.44
C GLY A 223 -1.52 41.05 -19.17
N ASP A 224 -1.64 39.71 -19.07
CA ASP A 224 -2.68 38.95 -19.76
C ASP A 224 -3.97 38.88 -18.94
N PHE A 225 -4.99 39.65 -19.32
CA PHE A 225 -6.27 39.73 -18.59
C PHE A 225 -7.33 38.68 -18.99
N ASN A 226 -7.07 37.82 -19.97
CA ASN A 226 -8.03 36.82 -20.46
C ASN A 226 -7.40 35.41 -20.60
N PRO A 227 -7.38 34.58 -19.53
CA PRO A 227 -6.90 33.20 -19.62
C PRO A 227 -7.81 32.33 -20.50
N ILE A 228 -7.21 31.42 -21.27
CA ILE A 228 -7.96 30.41 -22.03
C ILE A 228 -8.69 29.50 -21.03
N ARG A 229 -10.03 29.43 -21.14
CA ARG A 229 -10.88 28.65 -20.25
C ARG A 229 -10.50 27.16 -20.28
N THR A 230 -10.25 26.58 -19.11
CA THR A 230 -10.07 25.13 -18.94
C THR A 230 -11.31 24.37 -19.41
N ILE A 231 -11.12 23.18 -19.99
CA ILE A 231 -12.19 22.31 -20.47
C ILE A 231 -13.08 21.88 -19.30
N GLN A 232 -14.39 21.87 -19.54
CA GLN A 232 -15.41 21.50 -18.55
C GLN A 232 -15.95 20.09 -18.82
N ASP A 233 -16.38 19.42 -17.75
CA ASP A 233 -17.13 18.16 -17.76
C ASP A 233 -16.46 16.99 -18.50
N LEU A 234 -15.13 17.06 -18.67
CA LEU A 234 -14.30 15.98 -19.24
C LEU A 234 -14.39 14.72 -18.39
N ARG A 235 -14.82 13.61 -19.00
CA ARG A 235 -15.04 12.32 -18.35
C ARG A 235 -14.89 11.16 -19.34
N ILE A 236 -14.63 9.96 -18.83
CA ILE A 236 -14.87 8.73 -19.57
C ILE A 236 -16.38 8.48 -19.60
N ILE A 237 -16.91 8.06 -20.75
CA ILE A 237 -18.31 7.63 -20.92
C ILE A 237 -18.45 6.17 -21.36
N ASP A 238 -17.36 5.54 -21.84
CA ASP A 238 -17.30 4.12 -22.17
C ASP A 238 -15.84 3.62 -22.07
N THR A 239 -15.66 2.38 -21.65
CA THR A 239 -14.36 1.77 -21.28
C THR A 239 -14.27 0.38 -21.91
N GLY A 240 -13.46 0.24 -22.96
CA GLY A 240 -13.19 -1.04 -23.61
C GLY A 240 -11.92 -1.73 -23.08
N ILE A 241 -11.65 -2.93 -23.59
CA ILE A 241 -10.39 -3.66 -23.36
C ILE A 241 -9.21 -2.92 -24.02
N ASN A 242 -9.42 -2.31 -25.19
CA ASN A 242 -8.36 -1.68 -25.99
C ASN A 242 -8.70 -0.24 -26.42
N SER A 243 -9.64 0.40 -25.73
CA SER A 243 -10.16 1.72 -26.11
C SER A 243 -10.82 2.45 -24.92
N LEU A 244 -10.83 3.78 -24.98
CA LEU A 244 -11.43 4.65 -23.96
C LEU A 244 -12.19 5.78 -24.65
N LYS A 245 -13.47 5.97 -24.31
CA LYS A 245 -14.32 7.01 -24.89
C LYS A 245 -14.46 8.19 -23.95
N LEU A 246 -13.96 9.34 -24.39
CA LEU A 246 -14.07 10.63 -23.72
C LEU A 246 -15.37 11.34 -24.11
N SER A 247 -15.88 12.17 -23.21
CA SER A 247 -16.82 13.26 -23.51
C SER A 247 -16.52 14.49 -22.67
N TRP A 248 -16.74 15.68 -23.23
CA TRP A 248 -16.50 16.98 -22.61
C TRP A 248 -17.55 18.00 -23.04
N LYS A 249 -17.58 19.15 -22.37
CA LYS A 249 -18.41 20.29 -22.75
C LYS A 249 -17.65 21.20 -23.71
N ARG A 250 -18.22 21.45 -24.89
CA ARG A 250 -17.62 22.30 -25.94
C ARG A 250 -17.41 23.73 -25.43
N LEU A 251 -16.25 24.31 -25.78
CA LEU A 251 -15.88 25.68 -25.44
C LEU A 251 -16.02 26.60 -26.68
N PRO A 252 -16.58 27.81 -26.53
CA PRO A 252 -16.68 28.76 -27.63
C PRO A 252 -15.31 29.34 -28.02
N GLY A 253 -15.08 29.55 -29.32
CA GLY A 253 -13.86 30.16 -29.85
C GLY A 253 -12.66 29.22 -30.04
N VAL A 254 -12.82 27.93 -29.71
CA VAL A 254 -11.84 26.87 -30.00
C VAL A 254 -11.79 26.59 -31.51
N THR A 255 -10.59 26.28 -32.03
CA THR A 255 -10.44 25.77 -33.41
C THR A 255 -10.23 24.25 -33.45
N HIS A 256 -9.50 23.70 -32.48
CA HIS A 256 -9.31 22.26 -32.30
C HIS A 256 -9.16 21.94 -30.81
N TYR A 257 -9.49 20.71 -30.40
CA TYR A 257 -9.00 20.14 -29.15
C TYR A 257 -7.80 19.25 -29.46
N LYS A 258 -6.76 19.34 -28.63
CA LYS A 258 -5.64 18.41 -28.64
C LYS A 258 -5.87 17.41 -27.51
N ILE A 259 -5.86 16.13 -27.85
CA ILE A 259 -5.95 15.02 -26.90
C ILE A 259 -4.61 14.28 -26.99
N SER A 260 -3.90 14.15 -25.88
CA SER A 260 -2.74 13.27 -25.77
C SER A 260 -2.95 12.20 -24.71
N TRP A 261 -2.28 11.06 -24.87
CA TRP A 261 -2.35 9.95 -23.94
C TRP A 261 -1.02 9.20 -23.88
N VAL A 262 -0.68 8.76 -22.68
CA VAL A 262 0.53 7.98 -22.39
C VAL A 262 0.19 6.88 -21.36
N PRO A 263 0.75 5.67 -21.45
CA PRO A 263 0.61 4.68 -20.39
C PRO A 263 1.12 5.25 -19.07
N PHE A 264 0.40 4.99 -17.98
CA PHE A 264 0.68 5.59 -16.68
C PHE A 264 2.11 5.27 -16.20
N ASN A 265 2.56 4.03 -16.43
CA ASN A 265 3.87 3.53 -16.01
C ASN A 265 5.02 4.03 -16.93
N GLY A 266 4.78 5.03 -17.77
CA GLY A 266 5.70 5.53 -18.79
C GLY A 266 5.49 4.88 -20.16
N GLY A 267 5.90 5.60 -21.20
CA GLY A 267 5.78 5.19 -22.60
C GLY A 267 5.92 6.38 -23.53
N LEU A 268 5.72 6.16 -24.83
CA LEU A 268 5.65 7.27 -25.80
C LEU A 268 4.28 7.97 -25.68
N GLU A 269 4.28 9.30 -25.52
CA GLU A 269 3.04 10.07 -25.62
C GLU A 269 2.53 10.03 -27.08
N THR A 270 1.28 9.61 -27.26
CA THR A 270 0.57 9.74 -28.53
C THR A 270 -0.38 10.93 -28.43
N SER A 271 -0.58 11.69 -29.51
CA SER A 271 -1.56 12.79 -29.52
C SER A 271 -2.28 12.92 -30.85
N GLN A 272 -3.49 13.48 -30.78
CA GLN A 272 -4.36 13.71 -31.93
C GLN A 272 -5.11 15.05 -31.77
N LEU A 273 -5.26 15.76 -32.89
CA LEU A 273 -6.14 16.92 -33.00
C LEU A 273 -7.55 16.48 -33.39
N VAL A 274 -8.54 17.08 -32.76
CA VAL A 274 -9.98 16.84 -32.95
C VAL A 274 -10.68 18.19 -33.21
N ALA A 275 -11.70 18.21 -34.05
CA ALA A 275 -12.36 19.45 -34.47
C ALA A 275 -13.18 20.12 -33.35
N ALA A 276 -13.40 21.43 -33.45
CA ALA A 276 -14.03 22.25 -32.39
C ALA A 276 -15.52 21.89 -32.13
N GLU A 277 -16.22 21.41 -33.14
CA GLU A 277 -17.60 20.96 -33.08
C GLU A 277 -17.77 19.62 -32.34
N THR A 278 -16.69 18.88 -32.09
CA THR A 278 -16.72 17.58 -31.40
C THR A 278 -16.83 17.73 -29.87
N ASP A 279 -17.61 16.85 -29.24
CA ASP A 279 -17.85 16.78 -27.79
C ASP A 279 -17.50 15.41 -27.16
N SER A 280 -17.04 14.47 -27.98
CA SER A 280 -16.68 13.11 -27.59
C SER A 280 -15.71 12.46 -28.57
N PHE A 281 -14.79 11.63 -28.07
CA PHE A 281 -13.76 10.96 -28.89
C PHE A 281 -13.39 9.61 -28.28
N THR A 282 -13.27 8.58 -29.12
CA THR A 282 -12.77 7.26 -28.69
C THR A 282 -11.29 7.15 -29.01
N ILE A 283 -10.45 7.03 -27.99
CA ILE A 283 -9.04 6.67 -28.16
C ILE A 283 -8.97 5.17 -28.52
N PRO A 284 -8.43 4.77 -29.68
CA PRO A 284 -8.34 3.37 -30.10
C PRO A 284 -6.95 2.77 -29.82
N LYS A 285 -6.82 1.44 -29.98
CA LYS A 285 -5.53 0.71 -29.94
C LYS A 285 -4.74 0.92 -28.64
N LEU A 286 -5.43 1.10 -27.53
CA LEU A 286 -4.84 1.09 -26.20
C LEU A 286 -4.53 -0.35 -25.78
N LYS A 287 -3.56 -0.51 -24.88
CA LYS A 287 -3.25 -1.80 -24.25
C LYS A 287 -4.30 -2.15 -23.20
N GLU A 288 -4.63 -3.42 -23.09
CA GLU A 288 -5.45 -4.04 -22.05
C GLU A 288 -4.85 -3.91 -20.64
N SER A 289 -5.71 -3.97 -19.61
CA SER A 289 -5.33 -3.84 -18.19
C SER A 289 -4.50 -2.60 -17.83
N THR A 290 -4.40 -1.61 -18.71
CA THR A 290 -3.40 -0.54 -18.63
C THR A 290 -4.06 0.77 -18.23
N THR A 291 -3.56 1.39 -17.16
CA THR A 291 -3.91 2.77 -16.82
C THR A 291 -3.25 3.72 -17.82
N TYR A 292 -4.02 4.64 -18.37
CA TYR A 292 -3.56 5.74 -19.20
C TYR A 292 -3.74 7.07 -18.48
N THR A 293 -2.73 7.93 -18.62
CA THR A 293 -2.83 9.36 -18.35
C THR A 293 -3.25 10.04 -19.64
N ILE A 294 -4.45 10.63 -19.65
CA ILE A 294 -5.03 11.34 -20.78
C ILE A 294 -5.01 12.83 -20.47
N CYS A 295 -4.38 13.61 -21.33
CA CYS A 295 -4.35 15.06 -21.26
C CYS A 295 -5.20 15.64 -22.40
N MET A 296 -6.01 16.66 -22.09
CA MET A 296 -6.80 17.36 -23.09
C MET A 296 -6.66 18.87 -22.93
N SER A 297 -6.36 19.56 -24.03
CA SER A 297 -6.20 21.02 -24.11
C SER A 297 -7.00 21.60 -25.27
N ALA A 298 -7.43 22.85 -25.10
CA ALA A 298 -8.21 23.58 -26.11
C ALA A 298 -7.28 24.50 -26.91
N VAL A 299 -7.29 24.39 -28.24
CA VAL A 299 -6.41 25.19 -29.13
C VAL A 299 -7.20 26.37 -29.70
N ILE A 300 -6.69 27.59 -29.51
CA ILE A 300 -7.27 28.84 -30.00
C ILE A 300 -6.20 29.58 -30.80
N ARG A 301 -6.43 29.78 -32.11
CA ARG A 301 -5.50 30.49 -33.02
C ARG A 301 -4.04 29.98 -32.98
N GLY A 302 -3.86 28.68 -32.72
CA GLY A 302 -2.54 28.04 -32.59
C GLY A 302 -1.94 28.07 -31.18
N MET A 303 -2.53 28.77 -30.21
CA MET A 303 -2.15 28.70 -28.80
C MET A 303 -2.87 27.56 -28.09
N GLU A 304 -2.13 26.77 -27.32
CA GLU A 304 -2.66 25.67 -26.51
C GLU A 304 -3.06 26.17 -25.11
N GLY A 305 -4.32 25.95 -24.74
CA GLY A 305 -4.89 26.36 -23.44
C GLY A 305 -4.61 25.38 -22.29
N SER A 306 -5.06 25.77 -21.10
CA SER A 306 -4.91 25.01 -19.84
C SER A 306 -5.28 23.53 -19.99
N PRO A 307 -4.32 22.59 -19.82
CA PRO A 307 -4.61 21.16 -19.91
C PRO A 307 -5.50 20.68 -18.75
N THR A 308 -6.36 19.71 -19.06
CA THR A 308 -7.18 18.95 -18.11
C THR A 308 -6.75 17.49 -18.20
N LEU A 309 -6.36 16.89 -17.07
CA LEU A 309 -5.83 15.53 -17.04
C LEU A 309 -6.84 14.56 -16.40
N LEU A 310 -7.05 13.44 -17.06
CA LEU A 310 -7.92 12.35 -16.64
C LEU A 310 -7.13 11.03 -16.67
N THR A 311 -7.18 10.27 -15.59
CA THR A 311 -6.58 8.93 -15.51
C THR A 311 -7.66 7.87 -15.60
N ALA A 312 -7.46 6.87 -16.45
CA ALA A 312 -8.44 5.82 -16.73
C ALA A 312 -7.74 4.51 -17.08
N LYS A 313 -8.25 3.39 -16.56
CA LYS A 313 -7.78 2.04 -16.88
C LYS A 313 -8.65 1.43 -17.98
N THR A 314 -8.03 0.83 -18.99
CA THR A 314 -8.73 -0.10 -19.88
C THR A 314 -9.19 -1.34 -19.11
N LEU A 315 -10.18 -2.07 -19.66
CA LEU A 315 -10.65 -3.30 -19.01
C LEU A 315 -9.55 -4.37 -18.96
N ASP A 316 -9.62 -5.19 -17.91
CA ASP A 316 -8.84 -6.41 -17.80
C ASP A 316 -9.33 -7.46 -18.83
N LEU A 317 -8.41 -8.29 -19.33
CA LEU A 317 -8.77 -9.42 -20.18
C LEU A 317 -9.68 -10.39 -19.40
N PRO A 318 -10.78 -10.89 -19.99
CA PRO A 318 -11.69 -11.76 -19.29
C PRO A 318 -11.02 -13.08 -18.92
N LYS A 319 -11.09 -13.46 -17.64
CA LYS A 319 -10.49 -14.69 -17.11
C LYS A 319 -11.41 -15.91 -17.28
N VAL A 320 -10.82 -17.10 -17.14
CA VAL A 320 -11.61 -18.34 -17.06
C VAL A 320 -12.49 -18.34 -15.81
N THR A 321 -13.68 -18.93 -15.92
CA THR A 321 -14.64 -19.08 -14.81
C THR A 321 -15.15 -20.51 -14.75
N GLU A 322 -15.63 -20.93 -13.57
CA GLU A 322 -16.12 -22.29 -13.31
C GLU A 322 -15.07 -23.39 -13.58
N PHE A 323 -13.78 -23.04 -13.52
CA PHE A 323 -12.68 -23.99 -13.57
C PHE A 323 -12.77 -24.93 -12.36
N THR A 324 -13.01 -26.21 -12.64
CA THR A 324 -13.36 -27.23 -11.64
C THR A 324 -12.77 -28.60 -12.00
N VAL A 325 -12.53 -29.43 -11.00
CA VAL A 325 -12.34 -30.88 -11.19
C VAL A 325 -13.72 -31.51 -11.33
N GLN A 326 -13.98 -32.15 -12.45
CA GLN A 326 -15.22 -32.89 -12.70
C GLN A 326 -15.09 -34.37 -12.31
N GLU A 327 -13.92 -34.97 -12.53
CA GLU A 327 -13.61 -36.34 -12.12
C GLU A 327 -12.14 -36.44 -11.69
N ALA A 328 -11.85 -37.32 -10.74
CA ALA A 328 -10.50 -37.76 -10.43
C ALA A 328 -10.44 -39.29 -10.47
N ALA A 329 -9.35 -39.81 -11.03
CA ALA A 329 -9.01 -41.23 -11.07
C ALA A 329 -7.60 -41.45 -10.50
N GLU A 330 -7.08 -42.67 -10.56
CA GLU A 330 -5.76 -43.00 -10.00
C GLU A 330 -4.61 -42.28 -10.73
N THR A 331 -4.66 -42.17 -12.05
CA THR A 331 -3.59 -41.56 -12.87
C THR A 331 -4.07 -40.45 -13.81
N SER A 332 -5.29 -39.95 -13.60
CA SER A 332 -5.86 -38.86 -14.42
C SER A 332 -6.86 -37.99 -13.66
N VAL A 333 -7.03 -36.76 -14.12
CA VAL A 333 -8.01 -35.78 -13.61
C VAL A 333 -8.73 -35.14 -14.79
N LEU A 334 -10.06 -35.13 -14.77
CA LEU A 334 -10.90 -34.40 -15.73
C LEU A 334 -11.17 -33.00 -15.19
N LEU A 335 -10.71 -32.00 -15.92
CA LEU A 335 -10.97 -30.58 -15.66
C LEU A 335 -12.08 -30.07 -16.56
N ALA A 336 -12.91 -29.15 -16.07
CA ALA A 336 -13.97 -28.47 -16.82
C ALA A 336 -13.98 -26.96 -16.54
N TRP A 337 -14.42 -26.13 -17.50
CA TRP A 337 -14.51 -24.68 -17.37
C TRP A 337 -15.50 -24.03 -18.36
N ARG A 338 -15.94 -22.80 -18.04
CA ARG A 338 -16.78 -21.98 -18.91
C ARG A 338 -15.95 -21.31 -20.02
N ALA A 339 -16.58 -21.18 -21.20
CA ALA A 339 -16.02 -20.46 -22.34
C ALA A 339 -15.66 -19.00 -22.00
N VAL A 340 -14.49 -18.54 -22.44
CA VAL A 340 -14.08 -17.13 -22.37
C VAL A 340 -14.31 -16.45 -23.74
N PRO A 341 -15.19 -15.44 -23.84
CA PRO A 341 -15.42 -14.73 -25.10
C PRO A 341 -14.15 -14.03 -25.60
N GLY A 342 -13.82 -14.22 -26.88
CA GLY A 342 -12.67 -13.60 -27.54
C GLY A 342 -11.34 -14.33 -27.36
N ALA A 343 -11.26 -15.39 -26.56
CA ALA A 343 -10.05 -16.20 -26.44
C ALA A 343 -9.79 -17.02 -27.71
N SER A 344 -8.56 -17.01 -28.22
CA SER A 344 -8.10 -17.82 -29.36
C SER A 344 -7.70 -19.24 -28.95
N MET A 345 -7.25 -19.42 -27.70
CA MET A 345 -6.84 -20.70 -27.11
C MET A 345 -6.79 -20.60 -25.58
N TYR A 346 -6.53 -21.71 -24.90
CA TYR A 346 -6.21 -21.74 -23.48
C TYR A 346 -4.86 -22.43 -23.26
N LEU A 347 -3.99 -21.84 -22.45
CA LEU A 347 -2.81 -22.51 -21.90
C LEU A 347 -3.23 -23.17 -20.59
N LEU A 348 -3.14 -24.49 -20.52
CA LEU A 348 -3.33 -25.28 -19.31
C LEU A 348 -1.97 -25.74 -18.81
N THR A 349 -1.67 -25.54 -17.53
CA THR A 349 -0.44 -26.03 -16.88
C THR A 349 -0.78 -26.82 -15.62
N TRP A 350 0.09 -27.76 -15.24
CA TRP A 350 -0.05 -28.54 -14.02
C TRP A 350 1.29 -28.99 -13.44
N ARG A 351 1.34 -29.13 -12.11
CA ARG A 351 2.49 -29.68 -11.38
C ARG A 351 2.08 -30.35 -10.08
N LEU A 352 2.90 -31.27 -9.58
CA LEU A 352 2.78 -31.74 -8.19
C LEU A 352 2.91 -30.53 -7.25
N SER A 353 2.06 -30.45 -6.22
CA SER A 353 2.11 -29.35 -5.24
C SER A 353 3.43 -29.30 -4.47
N SER A 354 4.12 -30.44 -4.38
CA SER A 354 5.42 -30.64 -3.73
C SER A 354 6.63 -30.40 -4.65
N ALA A 355 6.44 -30.22 -5.96
CA ALA A 355 7.52 -30.13 -6.95
C ALA A 355 7.51 -28.82 -7.75
N SER A 356 8.65 -28.49 -8.35
CA SER A 356 8.83 -27.34 -9.23
C SER A 356 8.47 -27.65 -10.70
N ASP A 357 8.47 -28.92 -11.09
CA ASP A 357 8.38 -29.34 -12.49
C ASP A 357 6.98 -29.07 -13.07
N LEU A 358 6.92 -28.15 -14.04
CA LEU A 358 5.69 -27.69 -14.67
C LEU A 358 5.46 -28.39 -16.01
N SER A 359 4.34 -29.11 -16.10
CA SER A 359 3.80 -29.63 -17.36
C SER A 359 2.80 -28.62 -17.96
N GLN A 360 2.63 -28.62 -19.28
CA GLN A 360 1.73 -27.71 -19.98
C GLN A 360 1.13 -28.31 -21.26
N GLU A 361 -0.03 -27.79 -21.66
CA GLU A 361 -0.78 -28.15 -22.86
C GLU A 361 -1.48 -26.91 -23.44
N LEU A 362 -1.56 -26.82 -24.77
CA LEU A 362 -2.21 -25.72 -25.49
C LEU A 362 -3.53 -26.20 -26.11
N LEU A 363 -4.65 -25.63 -25.65
CA LEU A 363 -6.02 -26.08 -25.92
C LEU A 363 -6.79 -25.13 -26.83
N SER A 364 -7.63 -25.64 -27.71
CA SER A 364 -8.45 -24.83 -28.63
C SER A 364 -9.43 -23.88 -27.91
N ALA A 365 -9.79 -22.76 -28.54
CA ALA A 365 -10.89 -21.89 -28.09
C ALA A 365 -12.23 -22.61 -27.89
N ALA A 366 -12.45 -23.76 -28.55
CA ALA A 366 -13.65 -24.58 -28.43
C ALA A 366 -13.66 -25.46 -27.16
N SER A 367 -12.49 -25.77 -26.58
CA SER A 367 -12.36 -26.68 -25.44
C SER A 367 -13.07 -26.16 -24.19
N ARG A 368 -13.85 -27.02 -23.53
CA ARG A 368 -14.56 -26.76 -22.25
C ARG A 368 -14.16 -27.72 -21.13
N SER A 369 -13.42 -28.76 -21.48
CA SER A 369 -12.87 -29.75 -20.58
C SER A 369 -11.61 -30.37 -21.18
N TYR A 370 -10.77 -30.94 -20.33
CA TYR A 370 -9.58 -31.71 -20.73
C TYR A 370 -9.25 -32.72 -19.63
N ARG A 371 -8.83 -33.93 -20.02
CA ARG A 371 -8.40 -34.97 -19.08
C ARG A 371 -6.88 -35.01 -19.05
N VAL A 372 -6.29 -34.53 -17.96
CA VAL A 372 -4.85 -34.65 -17.73
C VAL A 372 -4.55 -36.10 -17.36
N MET A 373 -3.56 -36.69 -18.02
CA MET A 373 -3.17 -38.11 -17.91
C MET A 373 -1.73 -38.25 -17.38
N GLY A 374 -1.36 -39.43 -16.92
CA GLY A 374 0.01 -39.73 -16.47
C GLY A 374 0.36 -39.16 -15.09
N LEU A 375 -0.65 -38.86 -14.27
CA LEU A 375 -0.49 -38.35 -12.92
C LEU A 375 -0.11 -39.47 -11.94
N SER A 376 0.63 -39.14 -10.88
CA SER A 376 0.94 -40.04 -9.77
C SER A 376 -0.29 -40.28 -8.89
N ALA A 377 -0.45 -41.50 -8.37
CA ALA A 377 -1.60 -41.89 -7.57
C ALA A 377 -1.60 -41.28 -6.16
N LYS A 378 -2.78 -40.90 -5.66
CA LYS A 378 -3.01 -40.28 -4.35
C LYS A 378 -2.35 -38.91 -4.11
N GLU A 379 -1.71 -38.33 -5.13
CA GLU A 379 -0.93 -37.09 -5.06
C GLU A 379 -1.77 -35.83 -5.32
N MET A 380 -1.30 -34.71 -4.75
CA MET A 380 -1.92 -33.39 -4.90
C MET A 380 -1.28 -32.62 -6.05
N TYR A 381 -2.10 -32.21 -7.02
CA TYR A 381 -1.68 -31.41 -8.17
C TYR A 381 -2.29 -30.01 -8.11
N LEU A 382 -1.48 -29.01 -8.48
CA LEU A 382 -1.93 -27.67 -8.86
C LEU A 382 -2.19 -27.68 -10.37
N PHE A 383 -3.39 -27.26 -10.77
CA PHE A 383 -3.77 -27.06 -12.18
C PHE A 383 -4.09 -25.57 -12.38
N SER A 384 -3.58 -24.98 -13.45
CA SER A 384 -3.75 -23.56 -13.77
C SER A 384 -4.13 -23.38 -15.24
N ILE A 385 -5.15 -22.56 -15.51
CA ILE A 385 -5.59 -22.26 -16.88
C ILE A 385 -5.59 -20.76 -17.16
N ARG A 386 -5.06 -20.39 -18.32
CA ARG A 386 -4.96 -19.00 -18.82
C ARG A 386 -5.66 -18.91 -20.19
N PRO A 387 -6.63 -18.02 -20.38
CA PRO A 387 -7.20 -17.75 -21.70
C PRO A 387 -6.24 -16.86 -22.50
N VAL A 388 -5.98 -17.16 -23.76
CA VAL A 388 -5.05 -16.43 -24.62
C VAL A 388 -5.84 -15.64 -25.68
N PHE A 389 -5.41 -14.42 -25.98
CA PHE A 389 -6.07 -13.48 -26.88
C PHE A 389 -5.08 -13.00 -27.95
N GLY A 390 -5.04 -13.72 -29.08
CA GLY A 390 -3.96 -13.52 -30.07
C GLY A 390 -2.62 -13.91 -29.45
N ASP A 391 -1.69 -12.95 -29.37
CA ASP A 391 -0.35 -13.14 -28.78
C ASP A 391 -0.28 -12.82 -27.27
N THR A 392 -1.40 -12.49 -26.62
CA THR A 392 -1.41 -12.04 -25.20
C THR A 392 -2.10 -13.04 -24.27
N GLU A 393 -1.38 -13.48 -23.23
CA GLU A 393 -1.98 -14.26 -22.14
C GLU A 393 -2.89 -13.39 -21.25
N GLY A 394 -4.11 -13.88 -21.01
CA GLY A 394 -5.04 -13.34 -20.03
C GLY A 394 -4.83 -13.91 -18.61
N PRO A 395 -5.71 -13.57 -17.65
CA PRO A 395 -5.46 -13.85 -16.24
C PRO A 395 -5.58 -15.34 -15.91
N GLU A 396 -4.66 -15.81 -15.06
CA GLU A 396 -4.65 -17.17 -14.56
C GLU A 396 -5.88 -17.46 -13.68
N THR A 397 -6.35 -18.71 -13.77
CA THR A 397 -7.33 -19.28 -12.86
C THR A 397 -6.80 -20.64 -12.43
N ALA A 398 -6.52 -20.79 -11.13
CA ALA A 398 -5.87 -21.98 -10.57
C ALA A 398 -6.83 -22.76 -9.65
N LEU A 399 -6.65 -24.08 -9.61
CA LEU A 399 -7.32 -24.99 -8.69
C LEU A 399 -6.39 -26.12 -8.24
N PHE A 400 -6.74 -26.81 -7.16
CA PHE A 400 -6.07 -28.04 -6.75
C PHE A 400 -6.97 -29.26 -7.02
N GLY A 401 -6.36 -30.36 -7.43
CA GLY A 401 -7.02 -31.66 -7.57
C GLY A 401 -6.13 -32.78 -7.03
N GLN A 402 -6.74 -33.76 -6.38
CA GLN A 402 -6.05 -34.97 -5.92
C GLN A 402 -6.40 -36.13 -6.83
N THR A 403 -5.42 -36.97 -7.19
CA THR A 403 -5.70 -38.29 -7.76
C THR A 403 -6.23 -39.24 -6.71
N VAL A 404 -7.03 -40.21 -7.12
CA VAL A 404 -7.56 -41.25 -6.21
C VAL A 404 -6.46 -42.28 -5.92
N GLY A 405 -6.58 -43.05 -4.84
CA GLY A 405 -5.72 -44.22 -4.63
C GLY A 405 -6.20 -45.43 -5.44
N PRO A 406 -5.35 -46.47 -5.62
CA PRO A 406 -5.78 -47.73 -6.23
C PRO A 406 -6.97 -48.33 -5.50
N HIS A 407 -8.08 -48.50 -6.24
CA HIS A 407 -9.21 -49.29 -5.77
C HIS A 407 -8.80 -50.76 -5.76
N ARG A 408 -8.61 -51.34 -4.57
CA ARG A 408 -8.86 -52.77 -4.43
C ARG A 408 -10.36 -53.01 -4.59
N ASP A 409 -10.67 -54.19 -5.12
CA ASP A 409 -12.00 -54.77 -5.30
C ASP A 409 -12.91 -54.07 -6.32
N SER A 410 -12.67 -54.34 -7.60
CA SER A 410 -13.73 -54.49 -8.62
C SER A 410 -13.27 -55.48 -9.72
N PRO A 411 -14.13 -56.41 -10.20
CA PRO A 411 -13.71 -57.46 -11.13
C PRO A 411 -13.58 -56.98 -12.59
N ALA A 412 -12.89 -57.78 -13.41
CA ALA A 412 -12.56 -57.43 -14.79
C ALA A 412 -13.80 -57.29 -15.71
N PRO A 413 -13.81 -56.29 -16.63
CA PRO A 413 -14.92 -56.10 -17.56
C PRO A 413 -14.91 -57.16 -18.68
N THR A 414 -16.02 -57.88 -18.85
CA THR A 414 -16.23 -58.75 -20.01
C THR A 414 -16.60 -57.91 -21.23
N THR A 415 -16.04 -58.24 -22.40
CA THR A 415 -16.33 -57.55 -23.66
C THR A 415 -17.70 -57.94 -24.25
N PRO A 416 -18.35 -57.00 -24.95
CA PRO A 416 -19.15 -57.31 -26.13
C PRO A 416 -18.55 -56.71 -27.41
N VAL A 417 -19.04 -57.19 -28.56
CA VAL A 417 -18.44 -56.99 -29.91
C VAL A 417 -19.04 -55.76 -30.62
N ILE A 418 -18.27 -55.15 -31.51
CA ILE A 418 -18.69 -54.05 -32.40
C ILE A 418 -19.36 -54.61 -33.67
N SER A 419 -20.49 -54.05 -34.07
CA SER A 419 -20.94 -54.05 -35.48
C SER A 419 -21.76 -52.80 -35.81
N THR A 420 -21.47 -52.24 -36.98
CA THR A 420 -22.14 -51.12 -37.70
C THR A 420 -23.62 -51.43 -38.04
N GLU A 421 -24.46 -50.52 -38.56
CA GLU A 421 -24.24 -49.56 -39.67
C GLU A 421 -25.25 -48.38 -39.73
N LEU A 422 -25.27 -47.68 -40.89
CA LEU A 422 -26.00 -46.46 -41.31
C LEU A 422 -27.55 -46.68 -41.42
N ASP A 423 -28.43 -45.68 -41.68
CA ASP A 423 -28.41 -44.75 -42.84
C ASP A 423 -29.35 -43.50 -42.77
N MET A 424 -29.48 -42.80 -43.92
CA MET A 424 -29.85 -41.38 -44.15
C MET A 424 -31.35 -40.93 -44.18
N MET A 425 -31.52 -39.61 -43.94
CA MET A 425 -32.58 -38.68 -44.46
C MET A 425 -34.06 -38.91 -44.03
N ARG A 426 -34.99 -37.93 -44.01
CA ARG A 426 -35.19 -36.74 -44.87
C ARG A 426 -36.00 -35.59 -44.20
N SER A 427 -35.98 -34.41 -44.84
CA SER A 427 -36.46 -33.07 -44.45
C SER A 427 -37.99 -32.79 -44.37
N THR A 428 -38.32 -31.55 -43.96
CA THR A 428 -39.55 -30.73 -44.28
C THR A 428 -40.91 -31.10 -43.63
N SER A 429 -41.86 -30.18 -43.33
CA SER A 429 -41.91 -28.69 -43.24
C SER A 429 -43.27 -28.18 -42.67
N VAL A 430 -43.44 -26.83 -42.55
CA VAL A 430 -44.71 -26.03 -42.44
C VAL A 430 -45.30 -25.73 -41.04
N SER A 431 -45.62 -24.44 -40.83
CA SER A 431 -46.49 -23.82 -39.81
C SER A 431 -47.69 -23.12 -40.53
N PRO A 432 -48.86 -22.76 -39.91
CA PRO A 432 -48.92 -21.66 -38.92
C PRO A 432 -50.13 -21.56 -37.91
N SER A 433 -49.94 -20.73 -36.87
CA SER A 433 -50.85 -19.75 -36.20
C SER A 433 -52.34 -19.99 -35.82
N ASN A 434 -52.62 -19.75 -34.52
CA ASN A 434 -53.79 -19.07 -33.87
C ASN A 434 -55.21 -19.72 -33.94
N VAL A 435 -56.05 -19.75 -32.88
CA VAL A 435 -56.61 -18.61 -32.09
C VAL A 435 -57.23 -19.08 -30.73
N GLY A 436 -56.98 -18.32 -29.64
CA GLY A 436 -57.97 -17.94 -28.59
C GLY A 436 -58.41 -18.93 -27.48
N THR A 437 -58.94 -18.51 -26.30
CA THR A 437 -58.99 -17.18 -25.63
C THR A 437 -59.36 -17.30 -24.12
N THR A 438 -58.73 -16.49 -23.22
CA THR A 438 -59.22 -16.05 -21.86
C THR A 438 -59.51 -17.07 -20.73
N PRO A 439 -59.62 -16.64 -19.44
CA PRO A 439 -59.12 -15.42 -18.78
C PRO A 439 -58.31 -15.66 -17.47
N LEU A 440 -57.70 -14.59 -16.95
CA LEU A 440 -57.09 -14.49 -15.60
C LEU A 440 -57.90 -13.51 -14.73
N LEU A 441 -57.74 -13.58 -13.40
CA LEU A 441 -58.28 -12.59 -12.45
C LEU A 441 -57.23 -12.13 -11.41
N LEU A 442 -57.24 -10.82 -11.16
CA LEU A 442 -56.68 -10.10 -10.01
C LEU A 442 -57.81 -9.94 -8.93
N PRO A 443 -57.66 -9.32 -7.72
CA PRO A 443 -56.83 -8.12 -7.46
C PRO A 443 -56.34 -7.80 -6.00
N THR A 444 -55.67 -6.64 -5.89
CA THR A 444 -55.63 -5.68 -4.74
C THR A 444 -54.61 -5.83 -3.59
N SER A 445 -54.13 -4.66 -3.15
CA SER A 445 -53.25 -4.36 -2.01
C SER A 445 -54.03 -4.08 -0.71
N THR A 446 -53.47 -4.37 0.48
CA THR A 446 -53.50 -3.41 1.62
C THR A 446 -52.52 -3.72 2.77
N LYS A 447 -51.79 -2.66 3.19
CA LYS A 447 -51.64 -2.12 4.58
C LYS A 447 -51.04 -2.96 5.74
N LEU A 448 -50.12 -2.32 6.48
CA LEU A 448 -49.56 -2.77 7.77
C LEU A 448 -50.57 -2.75 8.95
N PRO A 449 -50.47 -3.68 9.91
CA PRO A 449 -50.90 -3.53 11.30
C PRO A 449 -49.76 -3.07 12.25
N PRO A 450 -50.05 -2.62 13.49
CA PRO A 450 -49.12 -1.83 14.32
C PRO A 450 -48.39 -2.58 15.46
N THR A 451 -47.37 -1.91 16.01
CA THR A 451 -46.62 -2.25 17.23
C THR A 451 -47.47 -2.10 18.51
N PRO A 452 -47.32 -2.99 19.52
CA PRO A 452 -47.72 -2.74 20.91
C PRO A 452 -46.54 -2.15 21.72
N GLU A 453 -46.79 -1.12 22.54
CA GLU A 453 -45.81 -0.54 23.47
C GLU A 453 -46.12 -0.85 24.95
N ALA A 454 -45.07 -0.71 25.77
CA ALA A 454 -45.09 -0.59 27.24
C ALA A 454 -45.44 -1.86 28.06
N PRO A 455 -45.04 -1.92 29.36
CA PRO A 455 -44.30 -0.93 30.14
C PRO A 455 -42.87 -1.36 30.55
N LEU A 456 -42.10 -0.40 31.04
CA LEU A 456 -40.82 -0.65 31.74
C LEU A 456 -41.06 -1.28 33.12
N SER A 457 -40.10 -2.08 33.57
CA SER A 457 -39.88 -2.38 34.99
C SER A 457 -38.39 -2.61 35.20
N ALA A 458 -37.81 -1.99 36.22
CA ALA A 458 -36.37 -1.98 36.46
C ALA A 458 -36.03 -2.72 37.77
N THR A 459 -35.11 -3.68 37.69
CA THR A 459 -34.31 -4.14 38.83
C THR A 459 -32.97 -4.70 38.36
N ASP A 460 -31.97 -4.63 39.23
CA ASP A 460 -30.56 -4.78 38.92
C ASP A 460 -30.11 -6.17 38.46
N VAL A 461 -29.21 -6.20 37.46
CA VAL A 461 -28.14 -7.20 37.37
C VAL A 461 -26.83 -6.49 37.05
N SER A 462 -25.81 -6.75 37.88
CA SER A 462 -24.47 -6.13 37.82
C SER A 462 -23.84 -6.17 36.42
N ALA A 463 -23.50 -5.00 35.88
CA ALA A 463 -22.80 -4.88 34.61
C ALA A 463 -21.35 -5.37 34.74
N LEU A 464 -21.03 -6.52 34.15
CA LEU A 464 -19.65 -6.94 33.97
C LEU A 464 -19.00 -6.01 32.93
N LEU A 465 -18.07 -5.15 33.38
CA LEU A 465 -17.40 -4.17 32.55
C LEU A 465 -16.75 -4.81 31.32
N THR A 466 -17.19 -4.44 30.12
CA THR A 466 -16.50 -4.76 28.87
C THR A 466 -15.13 -4.09 28.88
N THR A 467 -14.08 -4.88 29.13
CA THR A 467 -12.72 -4.39 29.25
C THR A 467 -12.25 -3.76 27.95
N VAL A 468 -12.07 -2.44 27.97
CA VAL A 468 -11.38 -1.69 26.91
C VAL A 468 -10.02 -2.34 26.64
N PRO A 469 -9.59 -2.55 25.39
CA PRO A 469 -8.29 -3.12 25.08
C PRO A 469 -7.16 -2.38 25.80
N GLY A 470 -6.33 -3.14 26.52
CA GLY A 470 -5.25 -2.59 27.33
C GLY A 470 -4.20 -1.82 26.53
N PRO A 471 -3.37 -1.01 27.21
CA PRO A 471 -2.42 -0.10 26.57
C PRO A 471 -1.47 -0.80 25.57
N ILE A 472 -1.45 -0.26 24.34
CA ILE A 472 -0.71 -0.79 23.18
C ILE A 472 0.79 -0.93 23.46
N CYS A 473 1.36 -0.05 24.28
CA CYS A 473 2.81 0.08 24.49
C CYS A 473 3.40 -0.90 25.52
N GLY A 474 2.69 -1.99 25.87
CA GLY A 474 3.06 -2.89 26.98
C GLY A 474 4.39 -3.66 26.85
N LYS A 475 5.09 -3.56 25.72
CA LYS A 475 6.45 -4.12 25.51
C LYS A 475 7.55 -3.07 25.39
N LEU A 476 7.21 -1.79 25.19
CA LEU A 476 8.21 -0.74 24.99
C LEU A 476 8.94 -0.43 26.31
N LYS A 477 10.27 -0.38 26.26
CA LYS A 477 11.10 0.27 27.28
C LYS A 477 11.96 1.33 26.58
N ALA A 478 11.71 2.59 26.89
CA ALA A 478 12.40 3.73 26.29
C ALA A 478 12.45 4.90 27.29
N ASP A 479 13.31 5.88 27.03
CA ASP A 479 13.31 7.18 27.74
C ASP A 479 12.69 8.23 26.81
N ILE A 480 11.48 8.69 27.16
CA ILE A 480 10.66 9.58 26.33
C ILE A 480 10.63 10.99 26.95
N GLY A 481 11.39 11.89 26.37
CA GLY A 481 11.37 13.31 26.71
C GLY A 481 10.31 14.05 25.92
N PHE A 482 9.40 14.75 26.58
CA PHE A 482 8.48 15.70 25.93
C PHE A 482 9.04 17.11 26.01
N LEU A 483 9.16 17.78 24.86
CA LEU A 483 9.54 19.18 24.75
C LEU A 483 8.30 19.97 24.28
N VAL A 484 7.75 20.77 25.18
CA VAL A 484 6.41 21.35 25.04
C VAL A 484 6.52 22.87 24.91
N ASP A 485 6.07 23.41 23.78
CA ASP A 485 5.94 24.86 23.62
C ASP A 485 4.87 25.42 24.59
N GLU A 486 5.16 26.58 25.16
CA GLU A 486 4.22 27.39 25.93
C GLU A 486 4.29 28.87 25.55
N SER A 487 4.67 29.14 24.30
CA SER A 487 4.64 30.44 23.62
C SER A 487 3.29 31.16 23.72
N SER A 488 3.33 32.48 23.52
CA SER A 488 2.17 33.37 23.62
C SER A 488 1.07 33.10 22.59
N SER A 489 1.37 32.44 21.47
CA SER A 489 0.41 32.04 20.42
C SER A 489 -0.57 30.96 20.91
N ILE A 490 -0.08 30.02 21.72
CA ILE A 490 -0.87 28.89 22.24
C ILE A 490 -1.98 29.43 23.15
N GLY A 491 -1.62 30.21 24.17
CA GLY A 491 -2.57 30.72 25.16
C GLY A 491 -3.03 29.65 26.17
N GLN A 492 -3.42 30.11 27.37
CA GLN A 492 -3.76 29.24 28.50
C GLN A 492 -4.83 28.18 28.20
N SER A 493 -5.81 28.49 27.34
CA SER A 493 -6.88 27.56 26.97
C SER A 493 -6.36 26.37 26.15
N ASN A 494 -5.56 26.63 25.10
CA ASN A 494 -5.00 25.57 24.27
C ASN A 494 -3.88 24.83 24.99
N PHE A 495 -3.12 25.49 25.87
CA PHE A 495 -2.12 24.80 26.70
C PHE A 495 -2.76 23.73 27.60
N ASN A 496 -4.00 23.92 28.07
CA ASN A 496 -4.73 22.85 28.77
C ASN A 496 -5.06 21.66 27.84
N LYS A 497 -5.34 21.88 26.56
CA LYS A 497 -5.51 20.81 25.55
C LYS A 497 -4.19 20.09 25.29
N VAL A 498 -3.05 20.80 25.28
CA VAL A 498 -1.70 20.20 25.20
C VAL A 498 -1.41 19.32 26.42
N LYS A 499 -1.76 19.78 27.63
CA LYS A 499 -1.65 18.97 28.87
C LYS A 499 -2.50 17.70 28.81
N ASP A 500 -3.74 17.80 28.33
CA ASP A 500 -4.63 16.64 28.13
C ASP A 500 -4.12 15.69 27.04
N PHE A 501 -3.46 16.20 26.00
CA PHE A 501 -2.81 15.40 24.97
C PHE A 501 -1.61 14.60 25.53
N LEU A 502 -0.72 15.26 26.28
CA LEU A 502 0.38 14.58 27.00
C LEU A 502 -0.15 13.57 28.02
N PHE A 503 -1.18 13.92 28.78
CA PHE A 503 -1.84 13.02 29.73
C PHE A 503 -2.38 11.76 29.01
N ARG A 504 -3.05 11.94 27.87
CA ARG A 504 -3.54 10.82 27.06
C ARG A 504 -2.38 9.97 26.53
N ILE A 505 -1.31 10.56 25.98
CA ILE A 505 -0.13 9.83 25.50
C ILE A 505 0.48 9.00 26.62
N VAL A 506 0.81 9.63 27.76
CA VAL A 506 1.44 8.94 28.90
C VAL A 506 0.54 7.86 29.51
N SER A 507 -0.79 8.00 29.37
CA SER A 507 -1.73 6.96 29.78
C SER A 507 -1.58 5.62 29.02
N TYR A 508 -0.98 5.61 27.83
CA TYR A 508 -0.74 4.38 27.05
C TYR A 508 0.49 3.57 27.48
N PHE A 509 1.27 4.00 28.47
CA PHE A 509 2.34 3.19 29.05
C PHE A 509 1.84 2.51 30.34
N PRO A 510 1.76 1.16 30.42
CA PRO A 510 1.30 0.49 31.62
C PRO A 510 2.32 0.52 32.77
N LYS A 511 3.61 0.73 32.45
CA LYS A 511 4.72 0.71 33.41
C LYS A 511 5.65 1.90 33.15
N ILE A 512 5.46 2.95 33.95
CA ILE A 512 6.40 4.08 34.05
C ILE A 512 7.43 3.78 35.15
N GLY A 513 8.69 4.14 34.92
CA GLY A 513 9.81 3.96 35.85
C GLY A 513 10.98 3.16 35.27
N PRO A 514 12.04 2.90 36.07
CA PRO A 514 13.31 2.34 35.59
C PRO A 514 13.17 0.94 34.94
N GLU A 515 12.14 0.20 35.34
CA GLU A 515 11.81 -1.15 34.87
C GLU A 515 10.83 -1.18 33.67
N GLY A 516 10.59 -0.02 33.04
CA GLY A 516 9.65 0.16 31.94
C GLY A 516 10.03 1.34 31.04
N THR A 517 9.05 2.18 30.69
CA THR A 517 9.29 3.47 30.03
C THR A 517 9.55 4.55 31.08
N GLN A 518 10.52 5.44 30.88
CA GLN A 518 10.65 6.65 31.70
C GLN A 518 10.18 7.86 30.90
N VAL A 519 9.64 8.86 31.60
CA VAL A 519 9.15 10.10 30.99
C VAL A 519 9.75 11.31 31.70
N ALA A 520 10.09 12.32 30.90
CA ALA A 520 10.53 13.63 31.38
C ALA A 520 9.84 14.72 30.55
N VAL A 521 9.65 15.91 31.12
CA VAL A 521 8.97 17.02 30.45
C VAL A 521 9.78 18.29 30.64
N ALA A 522 10.13 18.96 29.52
CA ALA A 522 10.54 20.35 29.50
C ALA A 522 9.43 21.21 28.87
N GLN A 523 9.26 22.41 29.40
CA GLN A 523 8.50 23.48 28.78
C GLN A 523 9.47 24.46 28.14
N TYR A 524 9.12 25.06 27.00
CA TYR A 524 9.94 26.12 26.40
C TYR A 524 9.14 27.34 25.96
N ASN A 525 9.78 28.49 26.17
CA ASN A 525 9.44 29.80 25.64
C ASN A 525 10.79 30.48 25.30
N GLU A 526 11.05 31.72 25.73
CA GLU A 526 12.39 32.31 25.66
C GLU A 526 13.39 31.59 26.60
N GLU A 527 12.96 31.08 27.76
CA GLU A 527 13.82 30.39 28.74
C GLU A 527 13.26 29.00 29.08
N PRO A 528 13.75 27.92 28.41
CA PRO A 528 13.29 26.57 28.67
C PRO A 528 13.54 26.10 30.11
N ARG A 529 12.59 25.34 30.66
CA ARG A 529 12.66 24.78 32.02
C ARG A 529 12.23 23.32 32.06
N ALA A 530 12.92 22.52 32.87
CA ALA A 530 12.46 21.19 33.26
C ALA A 530 11.21 21.32 34.17
N ALA A 531 10.14 20.62 33.82
CA ALA A 531 9.00 20.39 34.71
C ALA A 531 9.22 19.14 35.57
N PHE A 532 9.76 18.07 34.99
CA PHE A 532 10.29 16.91 35.71
C PHE A 532 11.27 16.08 34.88
N TYR A 533 12.15 15.35 35.57
CA TYR A 533 13.21 14.50 35.02
C TYR A 533 12.86 13.00 35.06
N PHE A 534 13.58 12.19 34.27
CA PHE A 534 13.31 10.74 34.10
C PHE A 534 13.30 9.94 35.42
N ASN A 535 14.14 10.31 36.39
CA ASN A 535 14.23 9.60 37.67
C ASN A 535 13.17 10.00 38.73
N GLN A 536 12.35 11.04 38.48
CA GLN A 536 11.44 11.59 39.50
C GLN A 536 10.10 10.84 39.62
N HIS A 537 9.64 10.15 38.56
CA HIS A 537 8.38 9.41 38.57
C HIS A 537 8.60 7.92 38.31
N ARG A 538 8.18 7.08 39.27
CA ARG A 538 8.36 5.61 39.27
C ARG A 538 7.06 4.84 39.06
N ASP A 539 5.99 5.53 38.70
CA ASP A 539 4.68 4.96 38.42
C ASP A 539 3.88 5.87 37.47
N ARG A 540 2.84 5.30 36.85
CA ARG A 540 2.00 5.97 35.86
C ARG A 540 1.17 7.12 36.46
N ASN A 541 0.72 7.00 37.71
CA ASN A 541 -0.19 7.96 38.31
C ASN A 541 0.53 9.22 38.80
N SER A 542 1.76 9.11 39.35
CA SER A 542 2.55 10.29 39.73
C SER A 542 2.99 11.12 38.52
N ALA A 543 3.43 10.48 37.42
CA ALA A 543 3.71 11.16 36.16
C ALA A 543 2.47 11.86 35.58
N LEU A 544 1.31 11.17 35.56
CA LEU A 544 0.05 11.76 35.10
C LEU A 544 -0.46 12.91 36.00
N LYS A 545 -0.12 12.92 37.30
CA LYS A 545 -0.38 14.05 38.21
C LYS A 545 0.52 15.25 37.88
N ALA A 546 1.82 15.03 37.70
CA ALA A 546 2.76 16.10 37.35
C ALA A 546 2.40 16.79 36.01
N ILE A 547 1.96 16.03 35.01
CA ILE A 547 1.46 16.59 33.73
C ILE A 547 0.22 17.49 33.93
N LYS A 548 -0.66 17.17 34.88
CA LYS A 548 -1.80 18.03 35.24
C LYS A 548 -1.39 19.29 36.00
N GLU A 549 -0.23 19.29 36.66
CA GLU A 549 0.30 20.41 37.45
C GLU A 549 1.15 21.40 36.62
N LEU A 550 1.46 21.08 35.36
CA LEU A 550 2.13 21.97 34.41
C LEU A 550 1.45 23.36 34.32
N ARG A 551 2.24 24.42 34.35
CA ARG A 551 1.80 25.82 34.33
C ARG A 551 2.18 26.48 33.01
N TYR A 552 1.31 27.32 32.47
CA TYR A 552 1.57 28.12 31.28
C TYR A 552 2.11 29.49 31.69
N THR A 553 3.19 29.97 31.06
CA THR A 553 3.70 31.33 31.29
C THR A 553 3.72 32.25 30.07
N GLY A 554 3.55 31.74 28.84
CA GLY A 554 3.67 32.54 27.62
C GLY A 554 5.13 32.88 27.26
N GLY A 555 5.35 33.54 26.12
CA GLY A 555 6.66 34.02 25.66
C GLY A 555 6.93 33.77 24.17
N ASN A 556 8.20 33.86 23.77
CA ASN A 556 8.65 33.60 22.40
C ASN A 556 8.84 32.10 22.12
N THR A 557 8.65 31.66 20.88
CA THR A 557 8.97 30.30 20.44
C THR A 557 10.48 30.20 20.15
N ARG A 558 11.24 29.52 21.02
CA ARG A 558 12.69 29.22 20.84
C ARG A 558 12.92 27.71 20.77
N THR A 559 12.46 27.09 19.69
CA THR A 559 12.53 25.63 19.48
C THR A 559 13.98 25.12 19.49
N GLY A 560 14.94 25.88 18.95
CA GLY A 560 16.36 25.52 18.94
C GLY A 560 16.97 25.51 20.35
N ARG A 561 16.71 26.56 21.14
CA ARG A 561 17.07 26.61 22.57
C ARG A 561 16.37 25.51 23.36
N GLY A 562 15.10 25.23 23.07
CA GLY A 562 14.32 24.14 23.66
C GLY A 562 14.96 22.77 23.45
N ILE A 563 15.33 22.43 22.21
CA ILE A 563 16.06 21.19 21.89
C ILE A 563 17.41 21.17 22.62
N THR A 564 18.17 22.28 22.57
CA THR A 564 19.47 22.39 23.26
C THR A 564 19.36 22.13 24.76
N TYR A 565 18.33 22.68 25.41
CA TYR A 565 18.04 22.45 26.83
C TYR A 565 17.67 21.00 27.11
N MET A 566 16.85 20.39 26.25
CA MET A 566 16.45 18.98 26.37
C MET A 566 17.67 18.04 26.41
N LEU A 567 18.66 18.28 25.54
CA LEU A 567 19.91 17.53 25.47
C LEU A 567 20.80 17.75 26.71
N LYS A 568 20.92 19.00 27.17
CA LYS A 568 21.81 19.36 28.29
C LYS A 568 21.25 19.03 29.68
N GLU A 569 19.94 19.13 29.88
CA GLU A 569 19.32 19.07 31.21
C GLU A 569 18.42 17.85 31.43
N LEU A 570 17.84 17.24 30.39
CA LEU A 570 16.92 16.11 30.56
C LEU A 570 17.55 14.79 30.09
N PHE A 571 18.16 14.74 28.91
CA PHE A 571 18.91 13.57 28.40
C PHE A 571 20.29 13.45 29.07
N GLN A 572 20.27 13.24 30.38
CA GLN A 572 21.46 13.12 31.24
C GLN A 572 21.31 11.94 32.20
N SER A 573 22.35 11.12 32.32
CA SER A 573 22.31 9.92 33.19
C SER A 573 22.12 10.27 34.67
N SER A 574 22.65 11.42 35.12
CA SER A 574 22.43 11.99 36.45
C SER A 574 20.96 12.38 36.72
N LYS A 575 20.15 12.56 35.68
CA LYS A 575 18.73 12.90 35.72
C LYS A 575 17.83 11.68 35.43
N GLY A 576 18.41 10.49 35.26
CA GLY A 576 17.73 9.21 35.11
C GLY A 576 17.76 8.59 33.72
N MET A 577 18.39 9.21 32.73
CA MET A 577 18.54 8.61 31.39
C MET A 577 19.36 7.31 31.49
N ARG A 578 18.94 6.26 30.78
CA ARG A 578 19.55 4.92 30.75
C ARG A 578 20.29 4.69 29.43
N PRO A 579 21.63 4.70 29.38
CA PRO A 579 22.39 4.71 28.12
C PRO A 579 22.06 3.57 27.14
N ASP A 580 21.68 2.39 27.65
CA ASP A 580 21.37 1.20 26.84
C ASP A 580 19.92 1.16 26.32
N PHE A 581 19.13 2.22 26.52
CA PHE A 581 17.70 2.26 26.19
C PHE A 581 17.40 3.27 25.06
N PRO A 582 16.45 2.97 24.16
CA PRO A 582 16.03 3.91 23.12
C PRO A 582 15.61 5.27 23.67
N HIS A 583 16.22 6.34 23.17
CA HIS A 583 15.90 7.72 23.52
C HIS A 583 14.97 8.34 22.48
N MET A 584 13.87 8.96 22.93
CA MET A 584 12.90 9.61 22.06
C MET A 584 12.54 11.01 22.56
N MET A 585 12.53 11.99 21.66
CA MET A 585 12.07 13.35 21.95
C MET A 585 10.77 13.63 21.19
N VAL A 586 9.70 13.93 21.93
CA VAL A 586 8.40 14.35 21.38
C VAL A 586 8.30 15.88 21.51
N LEU A 587 8.49 16.58 20.39
CA LEU A 587 8.33 18.03 20.27
C LEU A 587 6.86 18.39 19.98
N VAL A 588 6.31 19.38 20.68
CA VAL A 588 4.99 19.97 20.40
C VAL A 588 5.15 21.49 20.26
N THR A 589 4.72 22.06 19.12
CA THR A 589 4.81 23.50 18.79
C THR A 589 3.58 23.98 18.01
N ASP A 590 3.26 25.28 18.08
CA ASP A 590 2.16 25.89 17.31
C ASP A 590 2.58 26.96 16.28
N GLY A 591 3.88 27.24 16.15
CA GLY A 591 4.43 28.27 15.29
C GLY A 591 5.84 28.00 14.78
N GLN A 592 6.39 28.96 14.04
CA GLN A 592 7.80 29.01 13.61
C GLN A 592 8.68 29.50 14.77
N SER A 593 9.88 28.92 14.90
CA SER A 593 10.88 29.35 15.87
C SER A 593 11.52 30.69 15.50
N GLN A 594 11.91 31.42 16.54
CA GLN A 594 12.68 32.66 16.42
C GLN A 594 14.21 32.42 16.55
N ASP A 595 14.66 31.16 16.56
CA ASP A 595 16.07 30.75 16.60
C ASP A 595 16.35 29.54 15.69
N ASP A 596 17.62 29.32 15.35
CA ASP A 596 18.02 28.24 14.44
C ASP A 596 17.89 26.87 15.09
N VAL A 597 16.97 26.07 14.55
CA VAL A 597 16.65 24.72 15.01
C VAL A 597 17.59 23.65 14.45
N LEU A 598 18.33 23.92 13.37
CA LEU A 598 19.10 22.92 12.65
C LEU A 598 20.35 22.42 13.41
N PRO A 599 21.21 23.27 13.99
CA PRO A 599 22.35 22.82 14.78
C PRO A 599 21.96 21.92 15.96
N PRO A 600 21.02 22.28 16.86
CA PRO A 600 20.66 21.41 17.97
C PRO A 600 19.89 20.16 17.54
N ALA A 601 19.10 20.22 16.47
CA ALA A 601 18.50 19.03 15.87
C ALA A 601 19.56 18.03 15.35
N ARG A 602 20.59 18.50 14.65
CA ARG A 602 21.70 17.64 14.20
C ARG A 602 22.41 16.95 15.36
N VAL A 603 22.63 17.65 16.47
CA VAL A 603 23.23 17.06 17.68
C VAL A 603 22.29 16.00 18.29
N ALA A 604 20.99 16.24 18.34
CA ALA A 604 20.02 15.24 18.85
C ALA A 604 20.03 13.94 18.03
N HIS A 605 20.01 14.02 16.68
CA HIS A 605 20.10 12.83 15.82
C HIS A 605 21.47 12.14 15.93
N ALA A 606 22.57 12.89 16.06
CA ALA A 606 23.91 12.34 16.25
C ALA A 606 24.08 11.61 17.60
N LEU A 607 23.30 11.99 18.62
CA LEU A 607 23.19 11.29 19.90
C LEU A 607 22.20 10.10 19.87
N GLY A 608 21.69 9.73 18.69
CA GLY A 608 20.73 8.63 18.53
C GLY A 608 19.31 8.93 19.05
N ILE A 609 19.01 10.18 19.41
CA ILE A 609 17.72 10.56 19.98
C ILE A 609 16.71 10.74 18.84
N ARG A 610 15.77 9.80 18.74
CA ARG A 610 14.72 9.82 17.72
C ARG A 610 13.73 10.95 18.00
N ILE A 611 13.71 11.95 17.12
CA ILE A 611 12.75 13.06 17.17
C ILE A 611 11.41 12.65 16.55
N ILE A 612 10.33 13.03 17.22
CA ILE A 612 8.94 13.00 16.75
C ILE A 612 8.37 14.41 16.96
N ALA A 613 7.81 15.02 15.92
CA ALA A 613 7.33 16.40 15.96
C ALA A 613 5.82 16.48 15.77
N VAL A 614 5.15 17.32 16.56
CA VAL A 614 3.71 17.59 16.49
C VAL A 614 3.50 19.09 16.31
N GLY A 615 3.19 19.48 15.07
CA GLY A 615 2.79 20.84 14.72
C GLY A 615 1.29 21.06 14.88
N VAL A 616 0.91 22.19 15.48
CA VAL A 616 -0.48 22.61 15.64
C VAL A 616 -0.70 23.94 14.92
N SER A 617 -1.87 24.14 14.31
CA SER A 617 -2.35 25.44 13.80
C SER A 617 -1.40 26.16 12.84
N GLY A 618 -0.45 26.97 13.35
CA GLY A 618 0.49 27.79 12.58
C GLY A 618 1.92 27.23 12.46
N ALA A 619 2.18 26.03 12.98
CA ALA A 619 3.52 25.43 12.98
C ALA A 619 4.09 25.26 11.56
N ASP A 620 5.30 25.79 11.32
CA ASP A 620 5.93 25.81 10.00
C ASP A 620 6.35 24.40 9.55
N PRO A 621 5.78 23.87 8.44
CA PRO A 621 6.14 22.55 7.95
C PRO A 621 7.58 22.44 7.44
N ILE A 622 8.18 23.54 6.97
CA ILE A 622 9.58 23.56 6.52
C ILE A 622 10.50 23.42 7.74
N GLU A 623 10.22 24.17 8.81
CA GLU A 623 10.97 24.08 10.06
C GLU A 623 10.90 22.67 10.66
N LEU A 624 9.69 22.12 10.84
CA LEU A 624 9.54 20.79 11.44
C LEU A 624 10.20 19.69 10.60
N ASN A 625 10.09 19.75 9.27
CA ASN A 625 10.80 18.81 8.39
C ASN A 625 12.33 19.00 8.44
N SER A 626 12.82 20.23 8.72
CA SER A 626 14.25 20.52 8.90
C SER A 626 14.80 19.98 10.22
N ILE A 627 14.01 19.99 11.31
CA ILE A 627 14.35 19.37 12.60
C ILE A 627 14.55 17.85 12.45
N LEU A 628 13.83 17.22 11.53
CA LEU A 628 14.03 15.80 11.19
C LEU A 628 15.07 15.58 10.07
N LEU A 629 15.84 16.60 9.70
CA LEU A 629 16.89 16.57 8.68
C LEU A 629 16.40 16.09 7.30
N GLN A 630 15.11 16.34 6.99
CA GLN A 630 14.37 15.81 5.83
C GLN A 630 14.28 14.27 5.77
N GLN A 631 14.77 13.56 6.80
CA GLN A 631 14.62 12.12 6.96
C GLN A 631 13.43 11.81 7.86
N ASN A 632 12.98 10.55 7.87
CA ASN A 632 11.96 10.06 8.81
C ASN A 632 10.68 10.94 8.93
N LEU A 633 10.24 11.56 7.83
CA LEU A 633 9.10 12.51 7.80
C LEU A 633 7.78 11.90 8.30
N GLN A 634 7.66 10.57 8.35
CA GLN A 634 6.55 9.86 9.02
C GLN A 634 6.48 10.07 10.55
N ASN A 635 7.52 10.64 11.17
CA ASN A 635 7.53 11.07 12.56
C ASN A 635 7.03 12.53 12.73
N VAL A 636 6.53 13.20 11.68
CA VAL A 636 5.94 14.55 11.76
C VAL A 636 4.42 14.48 11.65
N PHE A 637 3.74 15.07 12.63
CA PHE A 637 2.29 15.13 12.77
C PHE A 637 1.82 16.57 12.68
N TYR A 638 0.67 16.79 12.02
CA TYR A 638 0.03 18.10 11.91
C TYR A 638 -1.44 17.99 12.31
N VAL A 639 -1.90 18.97 13.10
CA VAL A 639 -3.32 19.15 13.46
C VAL A 639 -3.73 20.59 13.22
N SER A 640 -4.87 20.79 12.54
CA SER A 640 -5.35 22.13 12.17
C SER A 640 -5.77 22.97 13.37
N THR A 641 -6.24 22.35 14.45
CA THR A 641 -6.54 22.99 15.73
C THR A 641 -6.07 22.15 16.90
N PHE A 642 -5.97 22.74 18.09
CA PHE A 642 -5.70 22.00 19.33
C PHE A 642 -6.83 21.04 19.74
N ASP A 643 -8.03 21.18 19.15
CA ASP A 643 -9.15 20.25 19.37
C ASP A 643 -9.04 18.99 18.50
N ASP A 644 -8.21 19.01 17.45
CA ASP A 644 -7.93 17.87 16.57
C ASP A 644 -6.91 16.87 17.14
N PHE A 645 -6.27 17.14 18.30
CA PHE A 645 -5.33 16.21 18.95
C PHE A 645 -5.81 14.74 19.05
N PRO A 646 -7.09 14.43 19.33
CA PRO A 646 -7.59 13.05 19.33
C PRO A 646 -7.46 12.32 17.98
N HIS A 647 -7.41 13.05 16.85
CA HIS A 647 -7.28 12.47 15.52
C HIS A 647 -5.89 11.84 15.29
N ILE A 648 -4.82 12.52 15.73
CA ILE A 648 -3.44 12.02 15.59
C ILE A 648 -3.01 11.09 16.73
N LEU A 649 -3.67 11.14 17.89
CA LEU A 649 -3.28 10.42 19.11
C LEU A 649 -2.99 8.93 18.88
N ARG A 650 -3.78 8.26 18.03
CA ARG A 650 -3.58 6.84 17.70
C ARG A 650 -2.35 6.60 16.82
N GLU A 651 -2.21 7.35 15.72
CA GLU A 651 -1.07 7.24 14.79
C GLU A 651 0.24 7.56 15.53
N LEU A 652 0.21 8.59 16.39
CA LEU A 652 1.33 8.97 17.25
C LEU A 652 1.70 7.86 18.26
N ILE A 653 0.74 7.23 18.93
CA ILE A 653 1.01 6.10 19.84
C ILE A 653 1.55 4.88 19.07
N GLU A 654 1.01 4.56 17.90
CA GLU A 654 1.53 3.49 17.05
C GLU A 654 2.96 3.80 16.56
N VAL A 655 3.32 5.07 16.35
CA VAL A 655 4.67 5.53 15.96
C VAL A 655 5.65 5.58 17.14
N ILE A 656 5.24 5.99 18.34
CA ILE A 656 6.07 5.97 19.56
C ILE A 656 6.33 4.53 20.01
N CYS A 657 5.32 3.66 19.94
CA CYS A 657 5.37 2.30 20.48
C CYS A 657 5.64 1.22 19.42
N SER A 658 5.98 1.62 18.19
CA SER A 658 6.69 0.77 17.23
C SER A 658 8.09 0.44 17.77
N ASP A 659 8.55 -0.78 17.51
CA ASP A 659 9.86 -1.26 17.94
C ASP A 659 10.99 -0.41 17.31
N PRO A 660 11.83 0.28 18.10
CA PRO A 660 12.94 1.06 17.57
C PRO A 660 14.01 0.13 17.02
N GLN A 661 13.97 -0.09 15.70
CA GLN A 661 15.02 -0.80 14.97
C GLN A 661 16.40 -0.25 15.36
N PRO A 662 17.36 -1.10 15.75
CA PRO A 662 18.70 -0.63 16.08
C PRO A 662 19.29 0.02 14.84
N SER A 663 19.68 1.29 14.95
CA SER A 663 20.37 2.02 13.89
C SER A 663 21.75 1.39 13.70
N GLY A 664 21.83 0.42 12.78
CA GLY A 664 22.99 -0.40 12.51
C GLY A 664 24.14 0.38 11.91
N ALA A 665 24.83 1.18 12.74
CA ALA A 665 26.14 1.74 12.44
C ALA A 665 27.20 0.63 12.51
N GLN A 666 27.10 -0.36 11.62
CA GLN A 666 28.23 -1.21 11.29
C GLN A 666 29.25 -0.32 10.59
N LEU A 667 30.25 0.15 11.35
CA LEU A 667 31.51 0.54 10.72
C LEU A 667 31.99 -0.68 9.91
N PRO A 668 32.43 -0.50 8.65
CA PRO A 668 32.95 -1.61 7.88
C PRO A 668 34.21 -2.15 8.56
N SER A 669 34.18 -3.41 8.97
CA SER A 669 35.35 -4.15 9.48
C SER A 669 36.36 -4.39 8.36
N GLY A 670 37.10 -3.33 7.98
CA GLY A 670 38.23 -3.45 7.08
C GLY A 670 39.37 -4.19 7.78
N GLU A 671 39.82 -5.29 7.19
CA GLU A 671 41.10 -5.90 7.57
C GLU A 671 42.23 -4.90 7.27
N VAL A 672 42.84 -4.38 8.33
CA VAL A 672 44.12 -3.68 8.23
C VAL A 672 45.13 -4.46 9.06
N ALA A 673 46.10 -5.06 8.37
CA ALA A 673 47.22 -5.70 9.02
C ALA A 673 48.04 -4.66 9.81
N ARG A 674 48.49 -5.08 10.99
CA ARG A 674 49.29 -4.32 11.98
C ARG A 674 50.35 -3.41 11.36
N HIS A 675 50.54 -2.22 11.93
CA HIS A 675 51.86 -1.73 12.39
C HIS A 675 51.70 -0.57 13.40
N GLU A 676 52.79 -0.24 14.10
CA GLU A 676 52.99 0.76 15.17
C GLU A 676 52.65 2.23 14.80
N ALA A 677 52.51 3.21 15.73
CA ALA A 677 52.23 3.25 17.18
C ALA A 677 52.04 4.73 17.65
N ASP A 678 51.70 4.93 18.94
CA ASP A 678 51.99 6.13 19.76
C ASP A 678 51.64 7.55 19.25
N LYS A 679 50.56 8.15 19.80
CA LYS A 679 50.65 9.23 20.82
C LYS A 679 49.30 9.79 21.29
N GLN A 680 49.25 10.23 22.55
CA GLN A 680 48.16 11.04 23.13
C GLN A 680 47.97 12.39 22.43
N LEU A 681 46.71 12.84 22.38
CA LEU A 681 46.32 14.25 22.24
C LEU A 681 45.75 14.76 23.58
N PRO A 682 46.23 15.89 24.13
CA PRO A 682 45.58 16.58 25.24
C PRO A 682 44.52 17.59 24.74
N PHE A 683 43.53 17.89 25.59
CA PHE A 683 42.59 18.99 25.41
C PHE A 683 43.22 20.35 25.75
N GLY A 684 42.60 21.44 25.27
CA GLY A 684 42.94 22.81 25.69
C GLY A 684 41.90 23.83 25.21
N ASP A 685 41.12 24.37 26.14
CA ASP A 685 40.15 25.45 25.91
C ASP A 685 40.82 26.83 25.81
N ILE A 686 40.23 27.76 25.05
CA ILE A 686 40.43 29.21 25.25
C ILE A 686 39.09 29.94 25.08
N GLU A 687 38.75 30.74 26.08
CA GLU A 687 37.70 31.76 26.04
C GLU A 687 38.37 33.13 26.32
N ASN A 688 38.14 34.15 25.47
CA ASN A 688 37.90 35.57 25.83
C ASN A 688 37.91 36.55 24.62
N LYS A 689 37.66 37.84 24.89
CA LYS A 689 37.12 38.87 23.97
C LYS A 689 37.96 40.19 24.03
N PRO A 690 37.52 41.33 23.45
CA PRO A 690 37.83 41.86 22.11
C PRO A 690 38.79 43.09 22.08
N HIS A 691 39.11 43.57 20.88
CA HIS A 691 39.18 45.02 20.61
C HIS A 691 38.78 45.36 19.16
N ILE A 692 38.28 46.58 18.92
CA ILE A 692 38.03 47.19 17.59
C ILE A 692 38.81 48.53 17.57
N PRO A 693 39.40 48.94 16.44
CA PRO A 693 38.87 50.13 15.76
C PRO A 693 38.86 50.05 14.21
N ASP A 694 37.88 50.72 13.62
CA ASP A 694 37.76 51.12 12.20
C ASP A 694 38.61 52.41 11.95
N PRO A 695 38.73 53.02 10.73
CA PRO A 695 38.11 52.68 9.44
C PRO A 695 39.01 52.76 8.18
N SER A 696 38.44 52.51 6.99
CA SER A 696 38.40 53.39 5.79
C SER A 696 38.73 52.79 4.40
N SER A 697 37.83 53.09 3.46
CA SER A 697 37.95 53.26 1.98
C SER A 697 39.14 52.69 1.18
N ALA A 698 38.82 51.85 0.17
CA ALA A 698 39.14 52.12 -1.25
C ALA A 698 38.44 51.13 -2.22
N GLU A 699 37.86 51.63 -3.32
CA GLU A 699 37.77 50.87 -4.58
C GLU A 699 39.07 51.11 -5.39
N PRO A 700 39.44 50.23 -6.34
CA PRO A 700 39.08 50.56 -7.73
C PRO A 700 38.77 49.35 -8.65
N GLN A 701 38.14 49.63 -9.79
CA GLN A 701 38.05 48.72 -10.93
C GLN A 701 39.36 48.63 -11.72
N ILE A 702 39.63 47.48 -12.37
CA ILE A 702 40.47 47.38 -13.58
C ILE A 702 39.81 46.44 -14.60
N GLN A 703 39.85 46.80 -15.88
CA GLN A 703 39.50 45.96 -17.04
C GLN A 703 40.75 45.65 -17.90
N ARG A 704 40.58 44.75 -18.89
CA ARG A 704 41.41 44.53 -20.10
C ARG A 704 42.74 43.77 -19.87
N GLU A 705 42.96 42.66 -20.59
CA GLU A 705 43.59 42.52 -21.94
C GLU A 705 45.12 42.84 -21.90
N GLU A 706 46.04 42.20 -22.64
CA GLU A 706 46.00 41.27 -23.80
C GLU A 706 47.36 40.46 -23.84
N LYS A 707 47.82 39.60 -24.78
CA LYS A 707 47.39 39.04 -26.09
C LYS A 707 48.23 37.76 -26.40
N ALA A 708 47.67 36.71 -27.01
CA ALA A 708 48.46 35.74 -27.83
C ALA A 708 47.60 34.88 -28.78
N CYS A 709 47.92 34.89 -30.08
CA CYS A 709 47.48 33.91 -31.09
C CYS A 709 48.65 32.93 -31.36
N GLY A 710 48.53 31.78 -32.03
CA GLY A 710 47.46 31.07 -32.77
C GLY A 710 48.02 29.69 -33.18
N PRO A 711 47.77 29.11 -34.38
CA PRO A 711 46.79 29.46 -35.42
C PRO A 711 45.95 28.26 -35.96
N TRP A 712 44.72 28.54 -36.44
CA TRP A 712 43.84 27.70 -37.30
C TRP A 712 43.35 26.34 -36.69
N CYS A 713 42.07 26.02 -36.45
CA CYS A 713 40.73 26.31 -37.04
C CYS A 713 40.16 25.25 -38.00
N LEU A 714 38.91 24.84 -37.69
CA LEU A 714 37.79 24.38 -38.54
C LEU A 714 37.59 22.89 -38.92
N LYS A 715 36.42 22.41 -38.45
CA LYS A 715 35.42 21.53 -39.09
C LYS A 715 35.69 20.03 -39.29
N VAL A 716 34.98 19.26 -38.46
CA VAL A 716 33.88 18.33 -38.85
C VAL A 716 34.11 17.46 -40.10
N ARG A 717 34.07 16.13 -39.90
CA ARG A 717 33.43 15.24 -40.86
C ARG A 717 32.64 14.12 -40.18
N ILE A 718 31.48 13.83 -40.75
CA ILE A 718 30.66 12.66 -40.45
C ILE A 718 31.25 11.46 -41.20
N SER A 719 31.27 10.29 -40.57
CA SER A 719 31.33 9.00 -41.27
C SER A 719 30.14 8.15 -40.84
N SER A 720 29.45 7.58 -41.83
CA SER A 720 28.39 6.60 -41.65
C SER A 720 28.47 5.64 -42.81
N LEU A 721 28.54 4.34 -42.52
CA LEU A 721 28.20 3.25 -43.42
C LEU A 721 28.13 1.95 -42.61
N MET A 722 26.94 1.35 -42.58
CA MET A 722 26.78 -0.10 -42.41
C MET A 722 27.25 -0.78 -43.73
N THR A 723 27.39 -2.10 -43.88
CA THR A 723 26.92 -3.25 -43.10
C THR A 723 27.84 -4.44 -43.39
N ALA A 724 27.80 -5.50 -42.56
CA ALA A 724 28.36 -6.80 -42.93
C ALA A 724 27.45 -7.96 -42.46
N GLN A 725 26.65 -8.49 -43.39
CA GLN A 725 26.14 -9.86 -43.35
C GLN A 725 26.43 -10.49 -44.70
N GLY A 726 26.88 -11.75 -44.71
CA GLY A 726 27.21 -12.48 -45.93
C GLY A 726 26.01 -13.24 -46.48
N THR A 727 25.91 -13.31 -47.81
CA THR A 727 24.99 -14.20 -48.53
C THR A 727 25.74 -14.94 -49.62
N THR A 728 25.54 -16.24 -49.70
CA THR A 728 26.07 -17.12 -50.75
C THR A 728 25.48 -16.76 -52.12
N PHE A 729 26.19 -17.12 -53.19
CA PHE A 729 25.73 -17.13 -54.58
C PHE A 729 24.31 -17.75 -54.73
N GLN A 730 23.51 -17.43 -55.76
CA GLN A 730 23.90 -17.59 -57.17
C GLN A 730 22.95 -16.95 -58.23
N ARG A 731 23.57 -16.48 -59.33
CA ARG A 731 23.10 -16.42 -60.74
C ARG A 731 22.09 -15.35 -61.23
N ASN A 732 22.46 -14.88 -62.44
CA ASN A 732 21.67 -14.40 -63.58
C ASN A 732 20.90 -13.07 -63.42
N ILE A 733 21.21 -12.01 -64.20
CA ILE A 733 21.36 -11.80 -65.66
C ILE A 733 20.06 -11.25 -66.25
N ASP A 734 20.18 -10.03 -66.79
CA ASP A 734 19.40 -9.29 -67.80
C ASP A 734 17.85 -9.30 -67.71
N HIS A 735 17.16 -8.17 -67.90
CA HIS A 735 17.49 -7.11 -68.86
C HIS A 735 17.03 -5.70 -68.44
#